data_AF-A0A952W8D5-F1
#
_entry.id   AF-A0A952W8D5-F1
#
_cell.length_a   1.000
_cell.length_b   1.000
_cell.length_c   1.000
_cell.angle_alpha   90.00
_cell.angle_beta   90.00
_cell.angle_gamma   90.00
#
_symmetry.space_group_name_H-M   'P 1'
#
loop_
_entity.id
_entity.type
_entity.pdbx_description
1 polymer ?
#
loop_
_entity_poly.entity_id
_entity_poly.type
_entity_poly.pdbx_seq_one_letter_code
_entity_poly.pdbx_strand_id
1 'polypeptide(L)'
;MVRHSRQLRNRGAVFGALLVIGLPAAVGTILLAAYIAHADLPPTPFPPENPPTEEKRLLGKILFWDEQLSTDNTVSCGTCHLPERAGADPRIAVHPGLDGLTPSPDDKFGSPGVISCDPDQNFIPSDLFSLARQVTDRSANSMINAAYAPVLFWDGRASGTFIDPHSGQVRIAAGGALESQAVAPPTNSVEMAHAERDWGQITRKLERVRPLALAVDLPPDVAAALASGPAYPQLFAAAFGDDAITAERIAMALATYQRSLISDQSPWDRFDAGDASALTAAQVRGLNVFRQQRCDACHTPPLFTNNTFRNIGLRPIAEDPGRQAVTGLPGDAGRFKVPGLRNAALRVRFMHNGQFGSLQQVMAFYARAPGTVQFPQNIDPLIPAIILPPQAAADVVDFIANGLLDPRVANGEFPFDRPRLRSELPPNPARIGNGVSGSGGRTPVLIALSPPNLGNRDFQIGITNADAGRTAYVAISVAGPINGRLVDPEIFAGPFTLQGDAASGYATYRWPIPDNAALNGRRLFMQWLVEDQAAPGGLARTPVARLDLFCGLGDCPDACRADMTGSSDPGDARYGRPDGVVDAPDFFYYLDRFAAGDLLLADLTASSDPADPMYGVPDGRIDAADFFYYLDLFEAGCL
;
A
#
# COMPACT_ATOMS: atom_id res chain seq x y z
N MET A 1 76.26 33.23 20.73
CA MET A 1 77.47 32.39 20.70
C MET A 1 77.06 30.94 20.88
N VAL A 2 77.43 30.07 19.92
CA VAL A 2 77.69 28.60 20.02
C VAL A 2 76.52 27.72 20.54
N ARG A 3 75.71 27.09 19.67
CA ARG A 3 75.86 25.81 18.89
C ARG A 3 75.29 24.56 19.60
N HIS A 4 74.50 23.82 18.79
CA HIS A 4 74.30 22.35 18.75
C HIS A 4 73.52 21.69 19.91
N SER A 5 72.64 20.69 19.73
CA SER A 5 72.26 19.86 18.58
C SER A 5 71.14 18.88 18.97
N ARG A 6 70.32 18.47 17.98
CA ARG A 6 69.63 17.17 17.75
C ARG A 6 68.68 16.62 18.84
N GLN A 7 67.38 16.56 18.57
CA GLN A 7 66.60 15.55 17.82
C GLN A 7 66.30 14.22 18.56
N LEU A 8 64.97 13.94 18.58
CA LEU A 8 64.27 12.66 18.48
C LEU A 8 63.72 11.97 19.75
N ARG A 9 62.37 11.89 19.70
CA ARG A 9 61.50 10.70 19.88
C ARG A 9 60.84 10.42 21.23
N ASN A 10 59.58 9.99 21.06
CA ASN A 10 58.67 9.28 21.95
C ASN A 10 57.92 10.08 23.02
N ARG A 11 56.77 10.64 22.61
CA ARG A 11 55.63 10.86 23.49
C ARG A 11 54.90 9.54 23.71
N GLY A 12 55.24 8.82 24.78
CA GLY A 12 54.31 7.89 25.42
C GLY A 12 53.34 8.70 26.28
N ALA A 13 52.04 8.61 25.99
CA ALA A 13 51.02 9.20 26.84
C ALA A 13 50.79 8.31 28.06
N VAL A 14 51.10 8.83 29.24
CA VAL A 14 50.81 8.24 30.55
C VAL A 14 49.35 8.52 30.87
N PHE A 15 48.56 7.46 31.09
CA PHE A 15 47.22 7.53 31.67
C PHE A 15 47.31 7.90 33.15
N GLY A 16 46.75 9.05 33.54
CA GLY A 16 46.47 9.41 34.93
C GLY A 16 45.03 9.05 35.28
N ALA A 17 44.85 8.04 36.13
CA ALA A 17 43.57 7.68 36.70
C ALA A 17 43.23 8.63 37.87
N LEU A 18 42.04 9.24 37.85
CA LEU A 18 41.43 9.89 39.00
C LEU A 18 40.11 9.15 39.31
N LEU A 19 40.11 8.51 40.47
CA LEU A 19 39.01 7.80 41.09
C LEU A 19 38.06 8.82 41.75
N VAL A 20 36.78 8.83 41.39
CA VAL A 20 35.72 9.42 42.23
C VAL A 20 34.61 8.39 42.42
N ILE A 21 34.26 8.19 43.68
CA ILE A 21 33.37 7.15 44.21
C ILE A 21 31.92 7.68 44.27
N GLY A 22 30.98 6.92 43.71
CA GLY A 22 29.69 6.58 44.35
C GLY A 22 28.41 7.37 44.00
N LEU A 23 27.53 6.77 43.16
CA LEU A 23 26.11 6.43 43.44
C LEU A 23 25.47 5.73 42.21
N PRO A 24 24.48 4.82 42.38
CA PRO A 24 24.16 3.78 41.40
C PRO A 24 23.11 4.23 40.39
N ALA A 25 23.53 4.47 39.15
CA ALA A 25 22.65 4.42 37.99
C ALA A 25 22.91 3.08 37.27
N ALA A 26 22.19 2.04 37.70
CA ALA A 26 22.14 0.80 36.95
C ALA A 26 21.32 1.02 35.68
N VAL A 27 22.03 1.07 34.55
CA VAL A 27 21.76 0.53 33.21
C VAL A 27 22.44 1.49 32.22
N GLY A 28 23.73 1.28 32.00
CA GLY A 28 24.50 2.05 31.04
C GLY A 28 25.85 1.41 30.84
N THR A 29 26.11 0.95 29.61
CA THR A 29 27.30 0.24 29.10
C THR A 29 27.32 -1.26 29.47
N ILE A 30 27.59 -2.22 28.57
CA ILE A 30 28.59 -2.25 27.49
C ILE A 30 28.09 -3.20 26.37
N LEU A 31 27.83 -2.67 25.16
CA LEU A 31 28.01 -3.43 23.92
C LEU A 31 29.30 -2.90 23.31
N LEU A 32 30.42 -3.57 23.59
CA LEU A 32 31.64 -3.41 22.81
C LEU A 32 31.43 -4.19 21.51
N ALA A 33 30.63 -3.63 20.59
CA ALA A 33 30.57 -4.15 19.24
C ALA A 33 31.93 -3.93 18.60
N ALA A 34 32.56 -5.00 18.12
CA ALA A 34 33.71 -4.90 17.24
C ALA A 34 33.33 -3.98 16.07
N TYR A 35 33.97 -2.81 15.99
CA TYR A 35 33.81 -1.90 14.86
C TYR A 35 34.49 -2.55 13.66
N ILE A 36 33.77 -3.43 12.96
CA ILE A 36 34.18 -3.84 11.62
C ILE A 36 34.10 -2.57 10.78
N ALA A 37 35.22 -2.13 10.21
CA ALA A 37 35.21 -1.06 9.25
C ALA A 37 34.35 -1.50 8.06
N HIS A 38 33.32 -0.73 7.73
CA HIS A 38 32.55 -0.88 6.50
C HIS A 38 33.06 0.17 5.51
N ALA A 39 33.09 -0.13 4.22
CA ALA A 39 33.29 0.89 3.20
C ALA A 39 31.98 1.66 3.13
N ASP A 40 31.97 2.90 3.65
CA ASP A 40 30.76 3.69 3.67
C ASP A 40 30.33 4.01 2.24
N LEU A 41 29.06 3.71 1.91
CA LEU A 41 28.42 4.31 0.74
C LEU A 41 28.58 5.84 0.81
N PRO A 42 28.57 6.55 -0.34
CA PRO A 42 28.57 8.01 -0.30
C PRO A 42 27.43 8.50 0.61
N PRO A 43 27.60 9.64 1.31
CA PRO A 43 26.54 10.18 2.16
C PRO A 43 25.21 10.29 1.40
N THR A 44 24.12 9.91 2.06
CA THR A 44 22.79 9.99 1.46
C THR A 44 22.46 11.43 1.07
N PRO A 45 22.04 11.69 -0.18
CA PRO A 45 21.77 13.05 -0.64
C PRO A 45 20.41 13.56 -0.14
N PHE A 46 20.42 14.73 0.52
CA PHE A 46 19.22 15.48 0.91
C PHE A 46 19.19 16.82 0.17
N PRO A 47 18.08 17.21 -0.48
CA PRO A 47 17.93 18.55 -1.01
C PRO A 47 17.81 19.57 0.14
N PRO A 48 18.38 20.78 0.01
CA PRO A 48 18.31 21.80 1.07
C PRO A 48 16.90 22.15 1.53
N GLU A 49 15.92 22.07 0.62
CA GLU A 49 14.51 22.38 0.87
C GLU A 49 13.79 21.28 1.66
N ASN A 50 14.37 20.07 1.76
CA ASN A 50 13.83 18.99 2.58
C ASN A 50 14.90 18.43 3.54
N PRO A 51 15.28 19.19 4.58
CA PRO A 51 16.26 18.73 5.56
C PRO A 51 15.70 17.55 6.37
N PRO A 52 16.54 16.56 6.73
CA PRO A 52 16.10 15.43 7.52
C PRO A 52 15.82 15.82 8.98
N THR A 53 14.69 15.37 9.51
CA THR A 53 14.39 15.31 10.95
C THR A 53 13.80 13.94 11.26
N GLU A 54 13.87 13.54 12.54
CA GLU A 54 13.35 12.23 12.95
C GLU A 54 11.83 12.20 12.88
N GLU A 55 11.17 13.29 13.25
CA GLU A 55 9.71 13.46 13.18
C GLU A 55 9.22 13.32 11.72
N LYS A 56 9.97 13.88 10.76
CA LYS A 56 9.66 13.77 9.34
C LYS A 56 9.91 12.36 8.80
N ARG A 57 10.99 11.69 9.25
CA ARG A 57 11.24 10.27 8.92
C ARG A 57 10.12 9.37 9.45
N LEU A 58 9.69 9.57 10.68
CA LEU A 58 8.60 8.81 11.31
C LEU A 58 7.27 9.03 10.62
N LEU A 59 6.89 10.29 10.34
CA LEU A 59 5.71 10.61 9.54
C LEU A 59 5.76 9.95 8.16
N GLY A 60 6.92 9.97 7.50
CA GLY A 60 7.15 9.27 6.25
C GLY A 60 6.96 7.76 6.35
N LYS A 61 7.49 7.12 7.39
CA LYS A 61 7.33 5.68 7.65
C LYS A 61 5.86 5.34 7.87
N ILE A 62 5.14 6.15 8.66
CA ILE A 62 3.70 5.98 8.92
C ILE A 62 2.93 6.05 7.60
N LEU A 63 3.10 7.12 6.80
CA LEU A 63 2.41 7.31 5.52
C LEU A 63 2.74 6.20 4.50
N PHE A 64 3.99 5.74 4.45
CA PHE A 64 4.43 4.71 3.51
C PHE A 64 3.69 3.38 3.69
N TRP A 65 3.36 3.05 4.95
CA TRP A 65 2.70 1.79 5.32
C TRP A 65 1.19 1.93 5.56
N ASP A 66 0.60 3.12 5.39
CA ASP A 66 -0.84 3.32 5.64
C ASP A 66 -1.67 3.03 4.39
N GLU A 67 -2.43 1.93 4.41
CA GLU A 67 -3.33 1.55 3.32
C GLU A 67 -4.50 2.52 3.16
N GLN A 68 -4.77 3.38 4.16
CA GLN A 68 -5.77 4.45 4.06
C GLN A 68 -5.35 5.58 3.11
N LEU A 69 -4.10 5.57 2.61
CA LEU A 69 -3.67 6.46 1.55
C LEU A 69 -4.33 6.10 0.21
N SER A 70 -4.71 4.84 -0.04
CA SER A 70 -5.53 4.50 -1.21
C SER A 70 -6.99 4.93 -1.06
N THR A 71 -7.69 5.00 -2.19
CA THR A 71 -9.14 5.25 -2.20
C THR A 71 -9.88 4.23 -1.35
N ASP A 72 -9.62 2.95 -1.60
CA ASP A 72 -10.42 1.83 -1.09
C ASP A 72 -9.86 1.20 0.19
N ASN A 73 -8.83 1.80 0.80
CA ASN A 73 -8.16 1.31 2.00
C ASN A 73 -7.47 -0.06 1.83
N THR A 74 -7.08 -0.44 0.60
CA THR A 74 -6.47 -1.75 0.31
C THR A 74 -5.04 -1.72 -0.22
N VAL A 75 -4.46 -0.54 -0.45
CA VAL A 75 -3.12 -0.38 -1.02
C VAL A 75 -2.36 0.75 -0.34
N SER A 76 -1.10 0.51 0.00
CA SER A 76 -0.11 1.51 0.45
C SER A 76 1.14 1.41 -0.44
N CYS A 77 2.12 2.30 -0.23
CA CYS A 77 3.45 2.13 -0.84
C CYS A 77 4.05 0.77 -0.46
N GLY A 78 3.89 0.40 0.82
CA GLY A 78 4.34 -0.87 1.39
C GLY A 78 3.70 -2.12 0.78
N THR A 79 2.50 -2.04 0.22
CA THR A 79 1.83 -3.18 -0.42
C THR A 79 2.59 -3.67 -1.67
N CYS A 80 3.27 -2.76 -2.37
CA CYS A 80 4.06 -3.06 -3.58
C CYS A 80 5.58 -3.07 -3.35
N HIS A 81 6.07 -2.51 -2.23
CA HIS A 81 7.50 -2.27 -2.00
C HIS A 81 7.99 -2.88 -0.69
N LEU A 82 8.06 -4.22 -0.62
CA LEU A 82 8.47 -4.94 0.59
C LEU A 82 10.00 -5.10 0.68
N PRO A 83 10.64 -4.71 1.80
CA PRO A 83 12.07 -4.91 2.01
C PRO A 83 12.52 -6.36 1.80
N GLU A 84 11.79 -7.34 2.34
CA GLU A 84 12.08 -8.78 2.21
C GLU A 84 12.01 -9.31 0.76
N ARG A 85 11.60 -8.44 -0.17
CA ARG A 85 11.53 -8.66 -1.62
C ARG A 85 12.39 -7.68 -2.40
N ALA A 86 13.45 -7.19 -1.78
CA ALA A 86 14.33 -6.14 -2.29
C ALA A 86 13.60 -4.82 -2.58
N GLY A 87 12.60 -4.47 -1.79
CA GLY A 87 11.77 -3.28 -1.99
C GLY A 87 10.87 -3.36 -3.23
N ALA A 88 10.49 -4.56 -3.67
CA ALA A 88 9.61 -4.82 -4.80
C ALA A 88 8.40 -5.68 -4.39
N ASP A 89 7.51 -5.95 -5.33
CA ASP A 89 6.22 -6.59 -5.05
C ASP A 89 6.36 -8.12 -5.02
N PRO A 90 5.96 -8.82 -3.93
CA PRO A 90 5.87 -10.28 -3.94
C PRO A 90 4.69 -10.81 -4.75
N ARG A 91 3.65 -10.00 -4.97
CA ARG A 91 2.39 -10.45 -5.55
C ARG A 91 2.59 -10.62 -7.04
N ILE A 92 2.36 -11.84 -7.52
CA ILE A 92 2.47 -12.17 -8.94
C ILE A 92 1.10 -11.91 -9.57
N ALA A 93 0.99 -10.86 -10.37
CA ALA A 93 -0.19 -10.56 -11.17
C ALA A 93 0.21 -10.34 -12.63
N VAL A 94 -0.67 -10.71 -13.57
CA VAL A 94 -0.44 -10.64 -15.01
C VAL A 94 -1.17 -9.43 -15.58
N HIS A 95 -0.44 -8.61 -16.34
CA HIS A 95 -0.98 -7.58 -17.21
C HIS A 95 -1.01 -8.16 -18.64
N PRO A 96 -2.17 -8.20 -19.33
CA PRO A 96 -2.32 -8.84 -20.65
C PRO A 96 -1.44 -8.26 -21.77
N GLY A 97 -0.88 -7.08 -21.56
CA GLY A 97 0.04 -6.47 -22.52
C GLY A 97 -0.71 -5.55 -23.48
N LEU A 98 -0.17 -5.41 -24.69
CA LEU A 98 -0.72 -4.57 -25.75
C LEU A 98 -1.87 -5.27 -26.49
N ASP A 99 -1.85 -6.61 -26.60
CA ASP A 99 -2.88 -7.36 -27.31
C ASP A 99 -4.16 -7.62 -26.49
N GLY A 100 -4.09 -7.45 -25.17
CA GLY A 100 -5.22 -7.62 -24.27
C GLY A 100 -5.58 -9.09 -23.98
N LEU A 101 -4.73 -10.04 -24.37
CA LEU A 101 -4.99 -11.47 -24.27
C LEU A 101 -4.06 -12.15 -23.27
N THR A 102 -4.55 -13.17 -22.56
CA THR A 102 -3.71 -14.00 -21.67
C THR A 102 -4.03 -15.49 -21.88
N PRO A 103 -3.04 -16.39 -22.00
CA PRO A 103 -1.61 -16.10 -22.07
C PRO A 103 -1.16 -15.64 -23.46
N SER A 104 -0.25 -14.67 -23.51
CA SER A 104 0.36 -14.16 -24.73
C SER A 104 1.87 -13.92 -24.54
N PRO A 105 2.66 -13.77 -25.63
CA PRO A 105 4.07 -13.39 -25.51
C PRO A 105 4.30 -12.01 -24.90
N ASP A 106 3.34 -11.07 -24.90
CA ASP A 106 3.44 -9.71 -24.36
C ASP A 106 2.84 -9.48 -22.99
N ASP A 107 2.41 -10.57 -22.35
CA ASP A 107 2.14 -10.63 -20.93
C ASP A 107 3.30 -10.02 -20.11
N LYS A 108 2.92 -9.15 -19.17
CA LYS A 108 3.83 -8.52 -18.21
C LYS A 108 3.44 -8.93 -16.79
N PHE A 109 4.41 -8.96 -15.88
CA PHE A 109 4.17 -9.18 -14.47
C PHE A 109 4.32 -7.85 -13.71
N GLY A 110 3.19 -7.35 -13.23
CA GLY A 110 3.08 -6.07 -12.54
C GLY A 110 2.53 -6.21 -11.12
N SER A 111 2.31 -5.06 -10.51
CA SER A 111 1.75 -4.92 -9.17
C SER A 111 0.24 -4.78 -9.25
N PRO A 112 -0.55 -5.60 -8.53
CA PRO A 112 -2.00 -5.39 -8.44
C PRO A 112 -2.30 -4.20 -7.53
N GLY A 113 -3.02 -3.21 -8.06
CA GLY A 113 -3.51 -2.06 -7.29
C GLY A 113 -4.99 -2.19 -6.96
N VAL A 114 -5.78 -1.18 -7.30
CA VAL A 114 -7.21 -1.10 -6.96
C VAL A 114 -8.12 -1.58 -8.11
N ILE A 115 -9.37 -1.90 -7.79
CA ILE A 115 -10.41 -2.12 -8.81
C ILE A 115 -10.75 -0.77 -9.43
N SER A 116 -11.00 -0.75 -10.74
CA SER A 116 -11.42 0.46 -11.44
C SER A 116 -12.73 1.00 -10.87
N CYS A 117 -12.75 2.29 -10.56
CA CYS A 117 -13.91 2.98 -10.01
C CYS A 117 -14.06 4.36 -10.68
N ASP A 118 -15.32 4.80 -10.79
CA ASP A 118 -15.64 6.18 -11.19
C ASP A 118 -15.26 7.20 -10.08
N PRO A 119 -15.40 8.52 -10.32
CA PRO A 119 -15.11 9.54 -9.30
C PRO A 119 -15.95 9.42 -8.02
N ASP A 120 -17.10 8.76 -8.09
CA ASP A 120 -17.97 8.44 -6.95
C ASP A 120 -17.58 7.10 -6.29
N GLN A 121 -16.44 6.51 -6.65
CA GLN A 121 -15.97 5.22 -6.14
C GLN A 121 -16.88 4.02 -6.48
N ASN A 122 -17.86 4.18 -7.37
CA ASN A 122 -18.62 3.02 -7.84
C ASN A 122 -17.71 2.17 -8.74
N PHE A 123 -17.73 0.87 -8.52
CA PHE A 123 -17.01 -0.08 -9.37
C PHE A 123 -17.48 0.02 -10.82
N ILE A 124 -16.53 0.13 -11.73
CA ILE A 124 -16.75 0.11 -13.17
C ILE A 124 -15.80 -0.90 -13.82
N PRO A 125 -16.22 -1.63 -14.87
CA PRO A 125 -15.33 -2.53 -15.59
C PRO A 125 -14.19 -1.75 -16.24
N SER A 126 -12.96 -2.23 -16.08
CA SER A 126 -11.82 -1.80 -16.91
C SER A 126 -11.74 -2.64 -18.19
N ASP A 127 -11.20 -2.07 -19.26
CA ASP A 127 -11.07 -2.75 -20.55
C ASP A 127 -10.24 -4.04 -20.45
N LEU A 128 -9.17 -4.04 -19.63
CA LEU A 128 -8.24 -5.15 -19.52
C LEU A 128 -8.56 -6.13 -18.39
N PHE A 129 -9.17 -5.66 -17.31
CA PHE A 129 -9.34 -6.45 -16.08
C PHE A 129 -10.81 -6.62 -15.67
N SER A 130 -11.76 -6.05 -16.41
CA SER A 130 -13.16 -5.98 -15.98
C SER A 130 -13.23 -5.45 -14.54
N LEU A 131 -13.90 -6.17 -13.64
CA LEU A 131 -14.01 -5.85 -12.21
C LEU A 131 -12.99 -6.58 -11.32
N ALA A 132 -11.90 -7.10 -11.89
CA ALA A 132 -10.73 -7.51 -11.13
C ALA A 132 -9.85 -6.29 -10.77
N ARG A 133 -8.91 -6.49 -9.84
CA ARG A 133 -7.89 -5.47 -9.56
C ARG A 133 -7.07 -5.22 -10.81
N GLN A 134 -6.81 -3.94 -11.09
CA GLN A 134 -5.94 -3.55 -12.18
C GLN A 134 -4.49 -3.89 -11.82
N VAL A 135 -3.71 -4.25 -12.83
CA VAL A 135 -2.29 -4.61 -12.68
C VAL A 135 -1.47 -3.54 -13.39
N THR A 136 -0.35 -3.10 -12.79
CA THR A 136 0.55 -2.15 -13.46
C THR A 136 1.21 -2.78 -14.69
N ASP A 137 1.57 -1.96 -15.67
CA ASP A 137 2.23 -2.39 -16.90
C ASP A 137 3.73 -2.67 -16.74
N ARG A 138 4.29 -2.39 -15.55
CA ARG A 138 5.68 -2.68 -15.18
C ARG A 138 5.78 -3.24 -13.78
N SER A 139 6.80 -4.07 -13.56
CA SER A 139 7.19 -4.58 -12.24
C SER A 139 7.66 -3.45 -11.33
N ALA A 140 7.31 -3.48 -10.04
CA ALA A 140 7.77 -2.49 -9.07
C ALA A 140 9.31 -2.43 -8.99
N ASN A 141 9.85 -1.21 -9.03
CA ASN A 141 11.29 -0.97 -8.87
C ASN A 141 11.66 -0.98 -7.38
N SER A 142 12.92 -1.25 -7.04
CA SER A 142 13.34 -1.25 -5.64
C SER A 142 13.27 0.16 -5.02
N MET A 143 12.70 0.26 -3.81
CA MET A 143 12.83 1.46 -2.97
C MET A 143 14.17 1.54 -2.21
N ILE A 144 14.88 0.41 -2.08
CA ILE A 144 16.12 0.32 -1.29
C ILE A 144 17.24 1.02 -2.06
N ASN A 145 17.98 1.90 -1.38
CA ASN A 145 19.03 2.74 -1.96
C ASN A 145 18.52 3.68 -3.07
N ALA A 146 17.20 3.85 -3.23
CA ALA A 146 16.62 4.72 -4.25
C ALA A 146 17.04 6.20 -4.10
N ALA A 147 17.42 6.60 -2.88
CA ALA A 147 17.95 7.92 -2.56
C ALA A 147 19.14 8.36 -3.44
N TYR A 148 19.95 7.42 -3.94
CA TYR A 148 21.11 7.74 -4.76
C TYR A 148 20.78 7.92 -6.25
N ALA A 149 19.55 7.67 -6.67
CA ALA A 149 19.16 7.82 -8.06
C ALA A 149 18.76 9.29 -8.35
N PRO A 150 19.38 9.94 -9.35
CA PRO A 150 19.02 11.32 -9.72
C PRO A 150 17.65 11.42 -10.38
N VAL A 151 17.13 10.30 -10.88
CA VAL A 151 15.79 10.13 -11.45
C VAL A 151 15.23 8.75 -11.07
N LEU A 152 13.92 8.64 -10.90
CA LEU A 152 13.22 7.43 -10.45
C LEU A 152 12.26 6.88 -11.52
N PHE A 153 11.70 5.71 -11.22
CA PHE A 153 11.05 4.79 -12.16
C PHE A 153 12.00 4.16 -13.18
N TRP A 154 11.46 3.21 -13.96
CA TRP A 154 12.21 2.50 -15.01
C TRP A 154 12.61 3.40 -16.18
N ASP A 155 11.82 4.41 -16.50
CA ASP A 155 12.02 5.35 -17.62
C ASP A 155 12.67 6.68 -17.20
N GLY A 156 12.76 6.94 -15.89
CA GLY A 156 13.33 8.16 -15.34
C GLY A 156 12.35 9.34 -15.32
N ARG A 157 11.03 9.11 -15.36
CA ARG A 157 10.02 10.19 -15.42
C ARG A 157 9.93 11.03 -14.15
N ALA A 158 10.29 10.48 -13.00
CA ALA A 158 10.41 11.26 -11.76
C ALA A 158 11.79 11.92 -11.73
N SER A 159 11.81 13.22 -11.97
CA SER A 159 13.04 14.00 -12.15
C SER A 159 13.60 14.52 -10.82
N GLY A 160 14.83 15.03 -10.81
CA GLY A 160 15.37 15.74 -9.65
C GLY A 160 14.66 17.05 -9.29
N THR A 161 13.71 17.51 -10.12
CA THR A 161 12.86 18.67 -9.84
C THR A 161 11.52 18.20 -9.29
N PHE A 162 11.17 18.66 -8.10
CA PHE A 162 9.86 18.42 -7.50
C PHE A 162 8.96 19.64 -7.72
N ILE A 163 7.83 19.40 -8.38
CA ILE A 163 6.75 20.37 -8.58
C ILE A 163 5.60 19.92 -7.69
N ASP A 164 5.13 20.79 -6.81
CA ASP A 164 3.95 20.52 -5.99
C ASP A 164 2.73 20.31 -6.92
N PRO A 165 2.10 19.13 -6.90
CA PRO A 165 1.02 18.80 -7.82
C PRO A 165 -0.24 19.64 -7.58
N HIS A 166 -0.37 20.29 -6.41
CA HIS A 166 -1.51 21.16 -6.13
C HIS A 166 -1.29 22.59 -6.64
N SER A 167 -0.15 23.21 -6.30
CA SER A 167 0.12 24.61 -6.65
C SER A 167 0.82 24.81 -8.00
N GLY A 168 1.41 23.76 -8.58
CA GLY A 168 2.27 23.85 -9.77
C GLY A 168 3.61 24.54 -9.53
N GLN A 169 3.93 24.89 -8.28
CA GLN A 169 5.18 25.56 -7.94
C GLN A 169 6.33 24.56 -7.82
N VAL A 170 7.51 24.96 -8.28
CA VAL A 170 8.75 24.20 -8.03
C VAL A 170 9.09 24.34 -6.54
N ARG A 171 9.09 23.22 -5.82
CA ARG A 171 9.45 23.15 -4.39
C ARG A 171 10.88 22.70 -4.17
N ILE A 172 11.42 21.89 -5.08
CA ILE A 172 12.81 21.46 -5.07
C ILE A 172 13.34 21.58 -6.49
N ALA A 173 14.36 22.41 -6.70
CA ALA A 173 14.91 22.63 -8.03
C ALA A 173 15.77 21.43 -8.50
N ALA A 174 16.51 20.81 -7.59
CA ALA A 174 17.40 19.68 -7.87
C ALA A 174 17.48 18.71 -6.67
N GLY A 175 17.63 17.41 -6.93
CA GLY A 175 17.74 16.36 -5.89
C GLY A 175 16.41 15.88 -5.29
N GLY A 176 15.27 16.34 -5.83
CA GLY A 176 13.90 16.01 -5.39
C GLY A 176 13.27 14.79 -6.07
N ALA A 177 14.06 13.80 -6.53
CA ALA A 177 13.53 12.68 -7.30
C ALA A 177 12.56 11.79 -6.51
N LEU A 178 12.84 11.58 -5.21
CA LEU A 178 11.96 10.83 -4.32
C LEU A 178 10.64 11.56 -4.09
N GLU A 179 10.68 12.87 -3.86
CA GLU A 179 9.50 13.72 -3.71
C GLU A 179 8.66 13.71 -5.00
N SER A 180 9.30 13.83 -6.16
CA SER A 180 8.65 13.76 -7.48
C SER A 180 8.01 12.39 -7.75
N GLN A 181 8.59 11.30 -7.27
CA GLN A 181 8.04 9.96 -7.43
C GLN A 181 6.87 9.70 -6.48
N ALA A 182 6.97 10.15 -5.23
CA ALA A 182 6.02 9.84 -4.17
C ALA A 182 4.60 10.36 -4.43
N VAL A 183 4.46 11.41 -5.25
CA VAL A 183 3.16 12.02 -5.54
C VAL A 183 2.34 11.32 -6.63
N ALA A 184 2.93 10.43 -7.42
CA ALA A 184 2.22 9.81 -8.54
C ALA A 184 1.28 8.66 -8.11
N PRO A 185 1.71 7.69 -7.27
CA PRO A 185 0.88 6.53 -6.95
C PRO A 185 -0.46 6.87 -6.25
N PRO A 186 -0.53 7.79 -5.27
CA PRO A 186 -1.77 8.09 -4.55
C PRO A 186 -2.94 8.59 -5.42
N THR A 187 -2.64 9.14 -6.60
CA THR A 187 -3.63 9.63 -7.59
C THR A 187 -3.70 8.77 -8.85
N ASN A 188 -2.92 7.69 -8.95
CA ASN A 188 -2.93 6.81 -10.12
C ASN A 188 -4.07 5.80 -10.01
N SER A 189 -4.95 5.79 -11.02
CA SER A 189 -6.16 4.95 -11.05
C SER A 189 -5.91 3.45 -11.12
N VAL A 190 -4.70 3.03 -11.50
CA VAL A 190 -4.27 1.62 -11.49
C VAL A 190 -3.65 1.25 -10.16
N GLU A 191 -2.96 2.19 -9.50
CA GLU A 191 -2.16 1.90 -8.30
C GLU A 191 -2.96 2.04 -7.01
N MET A 192 -3.41 3.26 -6.67
CA MET A 192 -4.00 3.57 -5.35
C MET A 192 -5.30 4.38 -5.41
N ALA A 193 -5.78 4.79 -6.58
CA ALA A 193 -6.87 5.74 -6.71
C ALA A 193 -8.06 5.23 -7.54
N HIS A 194 -9.25 5.79 -7.33
CA HIS A 194 -10.28 5.83 -8.35
C HIS A 194 -9.92 6.84 -9.47
N ALA A 195 -10.68 6.87 -10.56
CA ALA A 195 -10.49 7.86 -11.63
C ALA A 195 -10.70 9.29 -11.11
N GLU A 196 -9.85 10.23 -11.54
CA GLU A 196 -9.94 11.67 -11.20
C GLU A 196 -9.69 12.03 -9.73
N ARG A 197 -9.16 11.11 -8.91
CA ARG A 197 -8.82 11.43 -7.53
C ARG A 197 -7.79 12.55 -7.45
N ASP A 198 -8.06 13.54 -6.59
CA ASP A 198 -7.16 14.68 -6.36
C ASP A 198 -6.51 14.69 -4.96
N TRP A 199 -5.52 15.57 -4.79
CA TRP A 199 -4.81 15.75 -3.52
C TRP A 199 -5.67 16.38 -2.41
N GLY A 200 -6.73 17.11 -2.76
CA GLY A 200 -7.69 17.62 -1.78
C GLY A 200 -8.46 16.47 -1.13
N GLN A 201 -8.87 15.46 -1.89
CA GLN A 201 -9.53 14.27 -1.35
C GLN A 201 -8.58 13.45 -0.46
N ILE A 202 -7.31 13.30 -0.85
CA ILE A 202 -6.30 12.60 -0.06
C ILE A 202 -6.05 13.31 1.28
N THR A 203 -5.79 14.62 1.26
CA THR A 203 -5.50 15.41 2.46
C THR A 203 -6.69 15.44 3.42
N ARG A 204 -7.91 15.68 2.91
CA ARG A 204 -9.14 15.60 3.72
C ARG A 204 -9.35 14.22 4.34
N LYS A 205 -8.99 13.14 3.64
CA LYS A 205 -9.07 11.79 4.21
C LYS A 205 -8.09 11.64 5.38
N LEU A 206 -6.83 12.05 5.19
CA LEU A 206 -5.81 12.01 6.25
C LEU A 206 -6.17 12.85 7.48
N GLU A 207 -6.87 13.98 7.32
CA GLU A 207 -7.34 14.80 8.45
C GLU A 207 -8.28 14.03 9.40
N ARG A 208 -9.02 13.03 8.90
CA ARG A 208 -10.04 12.31 9.68
C ARG A 208 -9.63 10.92 10.12
N VAL A 209 -8.81 10.23 9.33
CA VAL A 209 -8.44 8.84 9.62
C VAL A 209 -7.36 8.76 10.70
N ARG A 210 -7.40 7.68 11.48
CA ARG A 210 -6.36 7.39 12.46
C ARG A 210 -5.12 6.80 11.77
N PRO A 211 -3.90 7.31 12.04
CA PRO A 211 -2.67 6.78 11.43
C PRO A 211 -2.52 5.27 11.65
N LEU A 212 -2.25 4.53 10.57
CA LEU A 212 -2.04 3.08 10.58
C LEU A 212 -3.15 2.25 11.24
N ALA A 213 -4.40 2.73 11.22
CA ALA A 213 -5.54 2.02 11.81
C ALA A 213 -5.72 0.59 11.29
N LEU A 214 -5.27 0.32 10.05
CA LEU A 214 -5.44 -0.97 9.38
C LEU A 214 -4.26 -1.93 9.59
N ALA A 215 -3.10 -1.40 9.97
CA ALA A 215 -1.88 -2.19 10.13
C ALA A 215 -1.85 -2.88 11.51
N VAL A 216 -1.02 -3.91 11.67
CA VAL A 216 -0.74 -4.57 12.95
C VAL A 216 0.77 -4.77 13.12
N ASP A 217 1.21 -5.18 14.30
CA ASP A 217 2.63 -5.49 14.59
C ASP A 217 3.56 -4.30 14.28
N LEU A 218 3.23 -3.12 14.79
CA LEU A 218 3.98 -1.89 14.51
C LEU A 218 5.44 -2.00 14.95
N PRO A 219 6.39 -1.51 14.15
CA PRO A 219 7.77 -1.42 14.57
C PRO A 219 7.94 -0.51 15.81
N PRO A 220 8.95 -0.75 16.68
CA PRO A 220 9.06 -0.05 17.96
C PRO A 220 9.08 1.48 17.86
N ASP A 221 9.73 2.03 16.83
CA ASP A 221 9.80 3.48 16.60
C ASP A 221 8.42 4.08 16.24
N VAL A 222 7.68 3.39 15.37
CA VAL A 222 6.31 3.76 14.98
C VAL A 222 5.33 3.58 16.14
N ALA A 223 5.43 2.46 16.87
CA ALA A 223 4.60 2.19 18.04
C ALA A 223 4.78 3.27 19.12
N ALA A 224 6.03 3.69 19.36
CA ALA A 224 6.33 4.78 20.28
C ALA A 224 5.76 6.12 19.79
N ALA A 225 5.90 6.43 18.50
CA ALA A 225 5.36 7.65 17.90
C ALA A 225 3.82 7.72 17.95
N LEU A 226 3.13 6.58 17.89
CA LEU A 226 1.68 6.48 17.91
C LEU A 226 1.10 6.19 19.31
N ALA A 227 1.93 6.08 20.35
CA ALA A 227 1.51 5.63 21.68
C ALA A 227 0.46 6.53 22.33
N SER A 228 0.49 7.84 22.07
CA SER A 228 -0.51 8.80 22.57
C SER A 228 -1.74 8.95 21.67
N GLY A 229 -1.87 8.12 20.63
CA GLY A 229 -2.94 8.20 19.64
C GLY A 229 -3.01 9.53 18.85
N PRO A 230 -1.89 10.08 18.35
CA PRO A 230 -1.94 11.34 17.63
C PRO A 230 -2.70 11.21 16.31
N ALA A 231 -3.47 12.25 15.96
CA ALA A 231 -4.03 12.39 14.62
C ALA A 231 -2.96 12.86 13.62
N TYR A 232 -3.20 12.68 12.32
CA TYR A 232 -2.26 13.17 11.29
C TYR A 232 -1.91 14.66 11.44
N PRO A 233 -2.85 15.61 11.66
CA PRO A 233 -2.50 17.02 11.85
C PRO A 233 -1.43 17.25 12.94
N GLN A 234 -1.46 16.48 14.03
CA GLN A 234 -0.44 16.55 15.09
C GLN A 234 0.91 15.98 14.64
N LEU A 235 0.92 14.90 13.85
CA LEU A 235 2.15 14.35 13.27
C LEU A 235 2.77 15.33 12.25
N PHE A 236 1.96 16.03 11.48
CA PHE A 236 2.43 17.11 10.59
C PHE A 236 2.97 18.29 11.38
N ALA A 237 2.33 18.69 12.48
CA ALA A 237 2.83 19.73 13.37
C ALA A 237 4.20 19.38 13.96
N ALA A 238 4.41 18.13 14.37
CA ALA A 238 5.70 17.65 14.85
C ALA A 238 6.78 17.67 13.75
N ALA A 239 6.43 17.31 12.51
CA ALA A 239 7.39 17.20 11.40
C ALA A 239 7.71 18.52 10.68
N PHE A 240 6.75 19.45 10.62
CA PHE A 240 6.81 20.67 9.80
C PHE A 240 6.57 21.97 10.58
N GLY A 241 6.17 21.89 11.86
CA GLY A 241 5.95 23.04 12.73
C GLY A 241 4.52 23.58 12.76
N ASP A 242 3.62 23.06 11.92
CA ASP A 242 2.18 23.34 11.94
C ASP A 242 1.37 22.15 11.39
N ASP A 243 0.06 22.17 11.59
CA ASP A 243 -0.85 21.04 11.38
C ASP A 243 -1.29 20.83 9.91
N ALA A 244 -0.84 21.67 8.98
CA ALA A 244 -1.29 21.60 7.60
C ALA A 244 -0.80 20.33 6.87
N ILE A 245 -1.74 19.59 6.30
CA ILE A 245 -1.50 18.40 5.48
C ILE A 245 -1.53 18.83 4.00
N THR A 246 -0.40 18.72 3.31
CA THR A 246 -0.30 19.08 1.89
C THR A 246 0.39 18.00 1.08
N ALA A 247 0.14 17.96 -0.23
CA ALA A 247 0.82 17.04 -1.16
C ALA A 247 2.35 17.16 -1.08
N GLU A 248 2.85 18.40 -1.01
CA GLU A 248 4.26 18.70 -0.80
C GLU A 248 4.82 18.07 0.48
N ARG A 249 4.15 18.25 1.61
CA ARG A 249 4.62 17.73 2.90
C ARG A 249 4.55 16.22 2.99
N ILE A 250 3.52 15.61 2.40
CA ILE A 250 3.41 14.16 2.24
C ILE A 250 4.60 13.63 1.43
N ALA A 251 4.90 14.25 0.29
CA ALA A 251 6.03 13.87 -0.56
C ALA A 251 7.37 14.02 0.17
N MET A 252 7.57 15.14 0.88
CA MET A 252 8.79 15.39 1.67
C MET A 252 8.97 14.40 2.82
N ALA A 253 7.89 14.03 3.52
CA ALA A 253 7.93 13.03 4.58
C ALA A 253 8.27 11.63 4.04
N LEU A 254 7.54 11.16 3.02
CA LEU A 254 7.80 9.89 2.33
C LEU A 254 9.25 9.82 1.83
N ALA A 255 9.72 10.87 1.16
CA ALA A 255 11.08 10.93 0.65
C ALA A 255 12.15 10.93 1.76
N THR A 256 11.86 11.55 2.92
CA THR A 256 12.76 11.51 4.09
C THR A 256 12.88 10.10 4.65
N TYR A 257 11.76 9.37 4.77
CA TYR A 257 11.78 7.96 5.15
C TYR A 257 12.53 7.10 4.12
N GLN A 258 12.25 7.26 2.83
CA GLN A 258 12.94 6.51 1.76
C GLN A 258 14.45 6.76 1.74
N ARG A 259 14.92 7.95 2.15
CA ARG A 259 16.35 8.25 2.33
C ARG A 259 16.99 7.51 3.51
N SER A 260 16.22 6.99 4.46
CA SER A 260 16.75 6.12 5.52
C SER A 260 16.96 4.67 5.09
N LEU A 261 16.39 4.24 3.94
CA LEU A 261 16.39 2.85 3.48
C LEU A 261 17.69 2.49 2.73
N ILE A 262 18.81 2.57 3.45
CA ILE A 262 20.17 2.37 2.93
C ILE A 262 20.72 1.00 3.33
N SER A 263 21.01 0.19 2.32
CA SER A 263 21.63 -1.13 2.40
C SER A 263 23.12 -1.02 2.10
N ASP A 264 23.90 -1.05 3.18
CA ASP A 264 25.35 -0.79 3.26
C ASP A 264 26.10 -1.80 4.15
N GLN A 265 25.46 -2.92 4.54
CA GLN A 265 26.07 -3.96 5.41
C GLN A 265 26.11 -5.36 4.76
N SER A 266 26.20 -5.42 3.44
CA SER A 266 26.39 -6.68 2.72
C SER A 266 27.81 -7.26 2.94
N PRO A 267 28.03 -8.56 2.69
CA PRO A 267 29.37 -9.14 2.66
C PRO A 267 30.34 -8.41 1.73
N TRP A 268 29.86 -7.87 0.61
CA TRP A 268 30.67 -7.05 -0.29
C TRP A 268 31.13 -5.74 0.36
N ASP A 269 30.30 -5.09 1.19
CA ASP A 269 30.68 -3.83 1.86
C ASP A 269 31.85 -4.03 2.82
N ARG A 270 31.87 -5.14 3.56
CA ARG A 270 33.01 -5.52 4.42
C ARG A 270 34.24 -5.89 3.61
N PHE A 271 34.05 -6.61 2.50
CA PHE A 271 35.14 -6.97 1.60
C PHE A 271 35.82 -5.75 0.97
N ASP A 272 35.02 -4.77 0.52
CA ASP A 272 35.52 -3.50 -0.02
C ASP A 272 36.23 -2.66 1.06
N ALA A 273 35.80 -2.77 2.32
CA ALA A 273 36.47 -2.18 3.48
C ALA A 273 37.82 -2.85 3.85
N GLY A 274 38.16 -3.96 3.20
CA GLY A 274 39.42 -4.69 3.41
C GLY A 274 39.31 -6.02 4.16
N ASP A 275 38.12 -6.46 4.55
CA ASP A 275 37.92 -7.80 5.10
C ASP A 275 37.87 -8.85 3.98
N ALA A 276 39.04 -9.38 3.62
CA ALA A 276 39.17 -10.41 2.59
C ALA A 276 38.41 -11.71 2.90
N SER A 277 37.98 -11.93 4.14
CA SER A 277 37.21 -13.11 4.56
C SER A 277 35.70 -12.94 4.43
N ALA A 278 35.22 -11.71 4.17
CA ALA A 278 33.80 -11.42 4.10
C ALA A 278 33.11 -12.09 2.90
N LEU A 279 33.82 -12.31 1.80
CA LEU A 279 33.36 -13.09 0.65
C LEU A 279 33.99 -14.48 0.63
N THR A 280 33.20 -15.48 0.26
CA THR A 280 33.73 -16.84 0.02
C THR A 280 34.62 -16.86 -1.21
N ALA A 281 35.47 -17.89 -1.35
CA ALA A 281 36.28 -18.07 -2.55
C ALA A 281 35.44 -18.16 -3.84
N ALA A 282 34.21 -18.69 -3.78
CA ALA A 282 33.30 -18.72 -4.92
C ALA A 282 32.77 -17.33 -5.27
N GLN A 283 32.38 -16.54 -4.28
CA GLN A 283 31.93 -15.16 -4.48
C GLN A 283 33.04 -14.26 -5.02
N VAL A 284 34.29 -14.44 -4.59
CA VAL A 284 35.44 -13.72 -5.15
C VAL A 284 35.66 -14.09 -6.62
N ARG A 285 35.55 -15.38 -6.98
CA ARG A 285 35.57 -15.79 -8.41
C ARG A 285 34.41 -15.17 -9.18
N GLY A 286 33.20 -15.15 -8.61
CA GLY A 286 32.02 -14.52 -9.18
C GLY A 286 32.20 -13.03 -9.46
N LEU A 287 32.72 -12.27 -8.49
CA LEU A 287 33.06 -10.86 -8.65
C LEU A 287 34.11 -10.64 -9.76
N ASN A 288 35.12 -11.50 -9.85
CA ASN A 288 36.11 -11.40 -10.91
C ASN A 288 35.51 -11.68 -12.31
N VAL A 289 34.66 -12.70 -12.43
CA VAL A 289 33.92 -12.98 -13.68
C VAL A 289 33.00 -11.82 -14.03
N PHE A 290 32.28 -11.25 -13.06
CA PHE A 290 31.39 -10.10 -13.24
C PHE A 290 32.12 -8.91 -13.87
N ARG A 291 33.34 -8.60 -13.40
CA ARG A 291 34.22 -7.55 -13.97
C ARG A 291 34.78 -7.94 -15.34
N GLN A 292 35.21 -9.19 -15.52
CA GLN A 292 35.75 -9.68 -16.81
C GLN A 292 34.70 -9.65 -17.93
N GLN A 293 33.45 -9.95 -17.61
CA GLN A 293 32.31 -9.87 -18.54
C GLN A 293 31.74 -8.43 -18.65
N ARG A 294 32.39 -7.45 -18.00
CA ARG A 294 32.06 -6.02 -18.03
C ARG A 294 30.64 -5.69 -17.52
N CYS A 295 30.09 -6.51 -16.63
CA CYS A 295 28.80 -6.21 -16.00
C CYS A 295 28.86 -4.90 -15.19
N ASP A 296 30.02 -4.61 -14.61
CA ASP A 296 30.35 -3.40 -13.85
C ASP A 296 30.38 -2.10 -14.68
N ALA A 297 30.42 -2.19 -16.01
CA ALA A 297 30.31 -1.03 -16.89
C ALA A 297 28.94 -0.33 -16.78
N CYS A 298 27.89 -1.08 -16.43
CA CYS A 298 26.56 -0.55 -16.15
C CYS A 298 26.19 -0.69 -14.67
N HIS A 299 26.51 -1.83 -14.07
CA HIS A 299 26.26 -2.12 -12.66
C HIS A 299 27.48 -1.76 -11.80
N THR A 300 27.83 -0.47 -11.81
CA THR A 300 29.06 0.04 -11.21
C THR A 300 28.99 0.06 -9.68
N PRO A 301 29.98 -0.49 -8.95
CA PRO A 301 30.09 -0.34 -7.50
C PRO A 301 30.24 1.13 -7.06
N PRO A 302 29.86 1.49 -5.82
CA PRO A 302 29.39 0.60 -4.76
C PRO A 302 27.89 0.29 -4.83
N LEU A 303 27.08 1.04 -5.58
CA LEU A 303 25.63 0.83 -5.65
C LEU A 303 25.22 -0.28 -6.64
N PHE A 304 26.16 -0.78 -7.42
CA PHE A 304 25.95 -1.72 -8.52
C PHE A 304 24.93 -1.21 -9.54
N THR A 305 24.99 0.09 -9.78
CA THR A 305 24.28 0.83 -10.83
C THR A 305 24.99 2.15 -11.08
N ASN A 306 25.02 2.58 -12.32
CA ASN A 306 25.43 3.94 -12.70
C ASN A 306 24.23 4.87 -12.97
N ASN A 307 23.01 4.40 -12.72
CA ASN A 307 21.74 5.11 -13.00
C ASN A 307 21.55 5.61 -14.44
N THR A 308 22.35 5.12 -15.40
CA THR A 308 22.18 5.43 -16.82
C THR A 308 21.05 4.60 -17.44
N PHE A 309 20.75 4.86 -18.70
CA PHE A 309 19.67 4.20 -19.43
C PHE A 309 20.22 3.33 -20.54
N ARG A 310 19.75 2.09 -20.62
CA ARG A 310 20.17 1.09 -21.61
C ARG A 310 18.96 0.32 -22.12
N ASN A 311 19.01 -0.08 -23.38
CA ASN A 311 18.07 -1.04 -23.93
C ASN A 311 18.80 -2.38 -24.05
N ILE A 312 18.25 -3.41 -23.40
CA ILE A 312 18.87 -4.73 -23.33
C ILE A 312 18.32 -5.70 -24.39
N GLY A 313 17.47 -5.22 -25.30
CA GLY A 313 16.80 -6.04 -26.30
C GLY A 313 15.75 -6.98 -25.70
N LEU A 314 15.11 -6.58 -24.58
CA LEU A 314 14.13 -7.42 -23.89
C LEU A 314 12.82 -7.57 -24.65
N ARG A 315 12.32 -6.46 -25.22
CA ARG A 315 11.00 -6.34 -25.86
C ARG A 315 11.06 -5.48 -27.14
N PRO A 316 10.07 -5.57 -28.03
CA PRO A 316 9.83 -4.56 -29.07
C PRO A 316 9.54 -3.20 -28.45
N ILE A 317 10.00 -2.13 -29.12
CA ILE A 317 9.76 -0.74 -28.67
C ILE A 317 8.25 -0.40 -28.63
N ALA A 318 7.46 -1.00 -29.53
CA ALA A 318 6.02 -0.76 -29.60
C ALA A 318 5.25 -1.19 -28.34
N GLU A 319 5.79 -2.13 -27.57
CA GLU A 319 5.11 -2.66 -26.37
C GLU A 319 5.53 -1.95 -25.08
N ASP A 320 6.76 -1.43 -25.04
CA ASP A 320 7.23 -0.54 -23.99
C ASP A 320 8.33 0.40 -24.56
N PRO A 321 7.98 1.67 -24.86
CA PRO A 321 8.93 2.64 -25.40
C PRO A 321 9.98 3.10 -24.37
N GLY A 322 9.84 2.72 -23.10
CA GLY A 322 10.77 3.08 -22.04
C GLY A 322 10.93 4.58 -21.90
N ARG A 323 12.20 5.02 -21.81
CA ARG A 323 12.57 6.43 -21.66
C ARG A 323 12.08 7.34 -22.80
N GLN A 324 11.88 6.83 -24.01
CA GLN A 324 11.37 7.65 -25.12
C GLN A 324 10.00 8.25 -24.80
N ALA A 325 9.14 7.58 -24.04
CA ALA A 325 7.86 8.16 -23.60
C ALA A 325 8.02 9.40 -22.72
N VAL A 326 9.19 9.55 -22.07
CA VAL A 326 9.52 10.69 -21.21
C VAL A 326 10.24 11.79 -22.00
N THR A 327 11.20 11.43 -22.84
CA THR A 327 12.08 12.42 -23.51
C THR A 327 11.60 12.81 -24.91
N GLY A 328 10.78 11.99 -25.56
CA GLY A 328 10.38 12.13 -26.96
C GLY A 328 11.51 11.84 -27.96
N LEU A 329 12.71 11.51 -27.51
CA LEU A 329 13.89 11.34 -28.37
C LEU A 329 13.96 9.90 -28.93
N PRO A 330 14.07 9.71 -30.25
CA PRO A 330 14.20 8.37 -30.85
C PRO A 330 15.39 7.56 -30.32
N GLY A 331 16.47 8.23 -29.92
CA GLY A 331 17.65 7.58 -29.34
C GLY A 331 17.43 6.96 -27.95
N ASP A 332 16.30 7.25 -27.30
CA ASP A 332 15.92 6.71 -25.99
C ASP A 332 14.91 5.56 -26.08
N ALA A 333 14.58 5.11 -27.29
CA ALA A 333 13.59 4.07 -27.53
C ALA A 333 13.91 2.75 -26.81
N GLY A 334 12.97 2.30 -25.98
CA GLY A 334 13.06 1.09 -25.16
C GLY A 334 14.21 1.09 -24.14
N ARG A 335 14.80 2.27 -23.85
CA ARG A 335 15.85 2.36 -22.82
C ARG A 335 15.23 2.43 -21.43
N PHE A 336 15.81 1.69 -20.51
CA PHE A 336 15.43 1.67 -19.11
C PHE A 336 16.61 1.95 -18.21
N LYS A 337 16.32 2.54 -17.04
CA LYS A 337 17.31 2.82 -16.00
C LYS A 337 17.94 1.51 -15.56
N VAL A 338 19.27 1.48 -15.51
CA VAL A 338 20.02 0.33 -14.99
C VAL A 338 19.67 0.15 -13.50
N PRO A 339 19.06 -0.97 -13.09
CA PRO A 339 18.71 -1.20 -11.69
C PRO A 339 19.95 -1.50 -10.86
N GLY A 340 19.91 -1.19 -9.56
CA GLY A 340 20.92 -1.66 -8.61
C GLY A 340 20.84 -3.18 -8.44
N LEU A 341 21.98 -3.84 -8.18
CA LEU A 341 22.03 -5.28 -7.91
C LEU A 341 22.06 -5.64 -6.42
N ARG A 342 22.17 -4.66 -5.53
CA ARG A 342 22.06 -4.89 -4.08
C ARG A 342 20.73 -5.54 -3.75
N ASN A 343 20.78 -6.59 -2.93
CA ASN A 343 19.61 -7.38 -2.50
C ASN A 343 18.83 -8.07 -3.64
N ALA A 344 19.35 -8.11 -4.87
CA ALA A 344 18.59 -8.60 -6.04
C ALA A 344 18.08 -10.03 -5.90
N ALA A 345 18.74 -10.88 -5.08
CA ALA A 345 18.28 -12.24 -4.81
C ALA A 345 16.95 -12.33 -4.06
N LEU A 346 16.51 -11.29 -3.36
CA LEU A 346 15.22 -11.29 -2.68
C LEU A 346 14.04 -11.07 -3.65
N ARG A 347 14.32 -10.64 -4.89
CA ARG A 347 13.28 -10.42 -5.90
C ARG A 347 12.70 -11.74 -6.39
N VAL A 348 11.37 -11.76 -6.55
CA VAL A 348 10.65 -12.88 -7.17
C VAL A 348 10.57 -12.76 -8.69
N ARG A 349 10.68 -11.54 -9.23
CA ARG A 349 10.60 -11.23 -10.66
C ARG A 349 11.66 -10.19 -11.05
N PHE A 350 12.21 -10.34 -12.25
CA PHE A 350 13.29 -9.49 -12.79
C PHE A 350 12.90 -8.81 -14.10
N MET A 351 13.62 -7.72 -14.41
CA MET A 351 13.37 -6.78 -15.53
C MET A 351 12.12 -5.91 -15.35
N HIS A 352 11.95 -4.92 -16.23
CA HIS A 352 10.85 -3.96 -16.15
C HIS A 352 9.47 -4.60 -16.33
N ASN A 353 9.38 -5.74 -17.04
CA ASN A 353 8.14 -6.48 -17.24
C ASN A 353 8.02 -7.72 -16.33
N GLY A 354 8.98 -7.96 -15.44
CA GLY A 354 8.96 -9.10 -14.52
C GLY A 354 9.03 -10.49 -15.18
N GLN A 355 9.43 -10.63 -16.44
CA GLN A 355 9.31 -11.91 -17.17
C GLN A 355 10.17 -13.05 -16.62
N PHE A 356 11.29 -12.74 -15.95
CA PHE A 356 12.17 -13.77 -15.39
C PHE A 356 11.87 -14.00 -13.90
N GLY A 357 11.80 -15.27 -13.49
CA GLY A 357 11.58 -15.68 -12.10
C GLY A 357 12.86 -16.05 -11.34
N SER A 358 14.05 -15.98 -11.96
CA SER A 358 15.31 -16.30 -11.28
C SER A 358 16.52 -15.60 -11.89
N LEU A 359 17.59 -15.43 -11.09
CA LEU A 359 18.88 -14.92 -11.57
C LEU A 359 19.50 -15.82 -12.64
N GLN A 360 19.24 -17.13 -12.62
CA GLN A 360 19.72 -18.06 -13.65
C GLN A 360 19.08 -17.76 -15.01
N GLN A 361 17.78 -17.44 -15.05
CA GLN A 361 17.11 -17.00 -16.28
C GLN A 361 17.67 -15.66 -16.76
N VAL A 362 17.97 -14.73 -15.85
CA VAL A 362 18.63 -13.47 -16.18
C VAL A 362 20.01 -13.71 -16.80
N MET A 363 20.83 -14.59 -16.22
CA MET A 363 22.15 -14.92 -16.78
C MET A 363 22.03 -15.60 -18.15
N ALA A 364 21.08 -16.52 -18.32
CA ALA A 364 20.80 -17.16 -19.60
C ALA A 364 20.40 -16.16 -20.69
N PHE A 365 19.58 -15.15 -20.34
CA PHE A 365 19.21 -14.07 -21.25
C PHE A 365 20.42 -13.27 -21.73
N TYR A 366 21.28 -12.80 -20.82
CA TYR A 366 22.49 -12.05 -21.21
C TYR A 366 23.50 -12.91 -21.98
N ALA A 367 23.62 -14.19 -21.64
CA ALA A 367 24.46 -15.15 -22.37
C ALA A 367 23.88 -15.58 -23.73
N ARG A 368 22.66 -15.12 -24.08
CA ARG A 368 21.94 -15.49 -25.30
C ARG A 368 21.81 -17.00 -25.47
N ALA A 369 21.51 -17.69 -24.36
CA ALA A 369 21.35 -19.14 -24.36
C ALA A 369 20.21 -19.57 -25.29
N PRO A 370 20.27 -20.80 -25.87
CA PRO A 370 19.20 -21.33 -26.70
C PRO A 370 17.83 -21.25 -25.99
N GLY A 371 16.80 -20.80 -26.73
CA GLY A 371 15.44 -20.61 -26.19
C GLY A 371 15.16 -19.26 -25.54
N THR A 372 16.15 -18.36 -25.47
CA THR A 372 15.93 -16.97 -25.04
C THR A 372 15.50 -16.10 -26.22
N VAL A 373 14.42 -15.32 -26.04
CA VAL A 373 13.96 -14.33 -27.03
C VAL A 373 14.71 -13.02 -26.80
N GLN A 374 15.21 -12.44 -27.89
CA GLN A 374 15.99 -11.21 -27.90
C GLN A 374 15.56 -10.36 -29.09
N PHE A 375 15.69 -9.04 -28.96
CA PHE A 375 15.46 -8.08 -30.03
C PHE A 375 16.78 -7.36 -30.35
N PRO A 376 17.65 -7.95 -31.21
CA PRO A 376 19.02 -7.49 -31.41
C PRO A 376 19.15 -6.03 -31.85
N GLN A 377 18.20 -5.54 -32.65
CA GLN A 377 18.11 -4.16 -33.11
C GLN A 377 17.92 -3.15 -31.96
N ASN A 378 17.45 -3.64 -30.81
CA ASN A 378 17.19 -2.84 -29.61
C ASN A 378 18.34 -2.96 -28.58
N ILE A 379 19.37 -3.77 -28.82
CA ILE A 379 20.46 -3.96 -27.84
C ILE A 379 21.46 -2.80 -27.92
N ASP A 380 21.69 -2.14 -26.80
CA ASP A 380 22.73 -1.11 -26.68
C ASP A 380 24.11 -1.70 -27.02
N PRO A 381 24.91 -1.08 -27.90
CA PRO A 381 26.23 -1.58 -28.27
C PRO A 381 27.20 -1.80 -27.11
N LEU A 382 26.97 -1.17 -25.94
CA LEU A 382 27.73 -1.42 -24.72
C LEU A 382 27.45 -2.79 -24.08
N ILE A 383 26.46 -3.53 -24.57
CA ILE A 383 26.02 -4.82 -24.03
C ILE A 383 26.37 -5.93 -25.05
N PRO A 384 27.65 -6.36 -25.11
CA PRO A 384 28.02 -7.51 -25.94
C PRO A 384 27.39 -8.79 -25.39
N ALA A 385 27.33 -9.83 -26.23
CA ALA A 385 27.06 -11.18 -25.73
C ALA A 385 28.14 -11.58 -24.72
N ILE A 386 27.74 -12.08 -23.56
CA ILE A 386 28.67 -12.58 -22.55
C ILE A 386 28.89 -14.08 -22.72
N ILE A 387 30.10 -14.54 -22.39
CA ILE A 387 30.44 -15.97 -22.40
C ILE A 387 30.54 -16.44 -20.96
N LEU A 388 29.50 -17.13 -20.49
CA LEU A 388 29.42 -17.65 -19.13
C LEU A 388 29.30 -19.18 -19.14
N PRO A 389 30.42 -19.92 -19.00
CA PRO A 389 30.38 -21.34 -18.70
C PRO A 389 29.54 -21.61 -17.43
N PRO A 390 28.91 -22.78 -17.28
CA PRO A 390 27.96 -23.05 -16.18
C PRO A 390 28.50 -22.73 -14.78
N GLN A 391 29.75 -23.11 -14.48
CA GLN A 391 30.36 -22.81 -13.18
C GLN A 391 30.58 -21.30 -12.98
N ALA A 392 31.00 -20.58 -14.01
CA ALA A 392 31.20 -19.14 -13.94
C ALA A 392 29.86 -18.41 -13.74
N ALA A 393 28.80 -18.86 -14.40
CA ALA A 393 27.45 -18.35 -14.17
C ALA A 393 27.00 -18.58 -12.71
N ALA A 394 27.24 -19.78 -12.17
CA ALA A 394 26.91 -20.11 -10.78
C ALA A 394 27.68 -19.23 -9.78
N ASP A 395 28.98 -19.02 -9.99
CA ASP A 395 29.81 -18.18 -9.13
C ASP A 395 29.34 -16.69 -9.18
N VAL A 396 28.95 -16.17 -10.35
CA VAL A 396 28.37 -14.81 -10.49
C VAL A 396 27.02 -14.71 -9.79
N VAL A 397 26.16 -15.72 -9.95
CA VAL A 397 24.86 -15.77 -9.26
C VAL A 397 25.05 -15.80 -7.75
N ASP A 398 25.99 -16.59 -7.23
CA ASP A 398 26.31 -16.63 -5.79
C ASP A 398 26.83 -15.28 -5.29
N PHE A 399 27.69 -14.62 -6.06
CA PHE A 399 28.15 -13.27 -5.73
C PHE A 399 26.99 -12.26 -5.64
N ILE A 400 26.09 -12.22 -6.63
CA ILE A 400 24.93 -11.31 -6.61
C ILE A 400 23.98 -11.70 -5.48
N ALA A 401 23.73 -12.99 -5.30
CA ALA A 401 22.69 -13.47 -4.40
C ALA A 401 23.07 -13.37 -2.94
N ASN A 402 24.33 -13.63 -2.61
CA ASN A 402 24.80 -13.75 -1.24
C ASN A 402 25.89 -12.73 -0.91
N GLY A 403 26.69 -12.31 -1.89
CA GLY A 403 27.71 -11.28 -1.70
C GLY A 403 27.12 -9.86 -1.59
N LEU A 404 26.00 -9.59 -2.27
CA LEU A 404 25.33 -8.27 -2.29
C LEU A 404 24.06 -8.19 -1.45
N LEU A 405 23.77 -9.22 -0.65
CA LEU A 405 22.61 -9.27 0.23
C LEU A 405 22.97 -8.67 1.59
N ASP A 406 22.26 -7.62 1.98
CA ASP A 406 22.35 -7.07 3.32
C ASP A 406 21.45 -7.89 4.27
N PRO A 407 22.00 -8.50 5.34
CA PRO A 407 21.22 -9.31 6.26
C PRO A 407 20.05 -8.56 6.89
N ARG A 408 20.17 -7.25 7.11
CA ARG A 408 19.08 -6.44 7.71
C ARG A 408 17.87 -6.37 6.80
N VAL A 409 18.09 -6.27 5.49
CA VAL A 409 17.01 -6.27 4.49
C VAL A 409 16.30 -7.62 4.47
N ALA A 410 17.06 -8.72 4.49
CA ALA A 410 16.51 -10.08 4.50
C ALA A 410 15.71 -10.38 5.77
N ASN A 411 16.15 -9.85 6.91
CA ASN A 411 15.56 -10.10 8.22
C ASN A 411 14.48 -9.08 8.62
N GLY A 412 14.28 -8.01 7.84
CA GLY A 412 13.38 -6.91 8.21
C GLY A 412 13.84 -6.18 9.47
N GLU A 413 15.16 -6.02 9.64
CA GLU A 413 15.74 -5.25 10.74
C GLU A 413 15.78 -3.76 10.40
N PHE A 414 15.74 -2.90 11.41
CA PHE A 414 15.82 -1.45 11.23
C PHE A 414 17.00 -1.05 10.31
N PRO A 415 16.80 -0.16 9.32
CA PRO A 415 15.60 0.65 9.06
C PRO A 415 14.57 -0.01 8.12
N PHE A 416 14.71 -1.30 7.81
CA PHE A 416 13.84 -2.08 6.92
C PHE A 416 12.71 -2.80 7.67
N ASP A 417 12.58 -2.57 8.97
CA ASP A 417 11.49 -3.03 9.80
C ASP A 417 10.17 -2.36 9.38
N ARG A 418 9.09 -3.14 9.38
CA ARG A 418 7.78 -2.69 8.89
C ARG A 418 6.64 -3.29 9.71
N PRO A 419 5.47 -2.63 9.71
CA PRO A 419 4.27 -3.28 10.22
C PRO A 419 3.81 -4.38 9.25
N ARG A 420 2.87 -5.21 9.72
CA ARG A 420 2.11 -6.12 8.87
C ARG A 420 0.83 -5.43 8.41
N LEU A 421 0.59 -5.42 7.11
CA LEU A 421 -0.54 -4.70 6.48
C LEU A 421 -1.86 -5.47 6.59
N ARG A 422 -2.99 -4.78 6.45
CA ARG A 422 -4.32 -5.42 6.45
C ARG A 422 -4.48 -6.38 5.28
N SER A 423 -3.90 -6.05 4.13
CA SER A 423 -3.86 -6.91 2.95
C SER A 423 -3.07 -8.21 3.14
N GLU A 424 -2.24 -8.33 4.20
CA GLU A 424 -1.51 -9.55 4.57
C GLU A 424 -2.28 -10.41 5.61
N LEU A 425 -3.35 -9.88 6.19
CA LEU A 425 -4.20 -10.58 7.16
C LEU A 425 -5.35 -11.34 6.47
N PRO A 426 -6.01 -12.29 7.16
CA PRO A 426 -7.19 -12.97 6.62
C PRO A 426 -8.22 -11.98 6.04
N PRO A 427 -8.89 -12.31 4.92
CA PRO A 427 -9.90 -11.45 4.33
C PRO A 427 -11.02 -11.15 5.34
N ASN A 428 -11.34 -9.87 5.45
CA ASN A 428 -12.48 -9.35 6.20
C ASN A 428 -12.86 -8.05 5.45
N PRO A 429 -13.94 -8.11 4.65
CA PRO A 429 -15.02 -9.10 4.72
C PRO A 429 -14.64 -10.51 4.23
N ALA A 430 -15.05 -11.55 4.97
CA ALA A 430 -14.80 -12.95 4.64
C ALA A 430 -15.97 -13.53 3.85
N ARG A 431 -15.73 -14.42 2.87
CA ARG A 431 -16.81 -15.04 2.08
C ARG A 431 -17.29 -16.34 2.70
N ILE A 432 -18.62 -16.53 2.79
CA ILE A 432 -19.27 -17.73 3.32
C ILE A 432 -20.25 -18.31 2.29
N GLY A 433 -20.11 -19.60 2.01
CA GLY A 433 -20.97 -20.32 1.06
C GLY A 433 -20.63 -20.02 -0.40
N ASN A 434 -21.43 -20.61 -1.30
CA ASN A 434 -21.15 -20.59 -2.74
C ASN A 434 -22.11 -19.67 -3.53
N GLY A 435 -23.07 -19.01 -2.87
CA GLY A 435 -24.13 -18.27 -3.55
C GLY A 435 -25.19 -19.18 -4.20
N VAL A 436 -26.06 -18.57 -5.00
CA VAL A 436 -27.14 -19.23 -5.73
C VAL A 436 -27.14 -18.72 -7.16
N SER A 437 -27.07 -19.65 -8.12
CA SER A 437 -27.06 -19.32 -9.54
C SER A 437 -28.43 -18.85 -10.04
N GLY A 438 -28.42 -17.91 -10.98
CA GLY A 438 -29.59 -17.48 -11.73
C GLY A 438 -29.55 -17.93 -13.19
N SER A 439 -30.07 -17.07 -14.06
CA SER A 439 -30.14 -17.21 -15.51
C SER A 439 -28.76 -17.54 -16.09
N GLY A 440 -28.73 -18.53 -16.98
CA GLY A 440 -27.49 -19.05 -17.57
C GLY A 440 -26.63 -19.88 -16.62
N GLY A 441 -27.14 -20.26 -15.44
CA GLY A 441 -26.36 -21.01 -14.44
C GLY A 441 -25.24 -20.19 -13.80
N ARG A 442 -25.28 -18.86 -13.92
CA ARG A 442 -24.27 -17.95 -13.37
C ARG A 442 -24.58 -17.62 -11.92
N THR A 443 -23.60 -17.80 -11.06
CA THR A 443 -23.66 -17.32 -9.67
C THR A 443 -23.10 -15.90 -9.60
N PRO A 444 -23.87 -14.93 -9.11
CA PRO A 444 -23.36 -13.59 -8.87
C PRO A 444 -22.10 -13.61 -7.98
N VAL A 445 -21.12 -12.79 -8.31
CA VAL A 445 -19.83 -12.70 -7.62
C VAL A 445 -19.84 -11.47 -6.71
N LEU A 446 -19.53 -11.68 -5.43
CA LEU A 446 -19.33 -10.62 -4.46
C LEU A 446 -17.98 -9.93 -4.67
N ILE A 447 -17.95 -8.60 -4.61
CA ILE A 447 -16.75 -7.77 -4.51
C ILE A 447 -16.77 -7.16 -3.11
N ALA A 448 -15.86 -7.57 -2.23
CA ALA A 448 -15.82 -7.09 -0.84
C ALA A 448 -14.36 -7.00 -0.39
N LEU A 449 -13.69 -5.95 -0.86
CA LEU A 449 -12.26 -5.71 -0.61
C LEU A 449 -12.02 -4.63 0.44
N SER A 450 -12.89 -3.61 0.51
CA SER A 450 -12.76 -2.52 1.47
C SER A 450 -12.86 -3.07 2.90
N PRO A 451 -11.89 -2.79 3.78
CA PRO A 451 -11.91 -3.27 5.16
C PRO A 451 -13.06 -2.61 5.95
N PRO A 452 -13.82 -3.37 6.75
CA PRO A 452 -14.92 -2.81 7.51
C PRO A 452 -14.45 -2.19 8.84
N ASN A 453 -13.42 -1.35 8.78
CA ASN A 453 -12.94 -0.66 9.98
C ASN A 453 -13.87 0.49 10.36
N LEU A 454 -13.92 0.81 11.66
CA LEU A 454 -14.68 1.94 12.15
C LEU A 454 -14.15 3.26 11.56
N GLY A 455 -15.08 4.17 11.28
CA GLY A 455 -14.80 5.45 10.60
C GLY A 455 -14.49 5.32 9.10
N ASN A 456 -14.61 4.12 8.51
CA ASN A 456 -14.44 3.96 7.07
C ASN A 456 -15.65 4.49 6.30
N ARG A 457 -15.61 5.79 5.98
CA ARG A 457 -16.61 6.46 5.13
C ARG A 457 -16.61 5.99 3.67
N ASP A 458 -15.54 5.35 3.23
CA ASP A 458 -15.36 4.82 1.87
C ASP A 458 -15.66 3.30 1.81
N PHE A 459 -16.31 2.73 2.84
CA PHE A 459 -16.62 1.30 2.83
C PHE A 459 -17.66 0.99 1.74
N GLN A 460 -17.37 -0.04 0.94
CA GLN A 460 -18.22 -0.44 -0.16
C GLN A 460 -18.14 -1.95 -0.44
N ILE A 461 -19.27 -2.49 -0.89
CA ILE A 461 -19.37 -3.83 -1.45
C ILE A 461 -20.00 -3.77 -2.83
N GLY A 462 -19.60 -4.67 -3.71
CA GLY A 462 -20.09 -4.74 -5.08
C GLY A 462 -20.57 -6.13 -5.43
N ILE A 463 -21.23 -6.20 -6.59
CA ILE A 463 -21.68 -7.42 -7.24
C ILE A 463 -21.27 -7.38 -8.70
N THR A 464 -20.96 -8.56 -9.25
CA THR A 464 -20.83 -8.77 -10.70
C THR A 464 -21.35 -10.16 -11.09
N ASN A 465 -21.21 -10.55 -12.37
CA ASN A 465 -21.58 -11.86 -12.90
C ASN A 465 -23.07 -12.21 -12.74
N ALA A 466 -23.93 -11.21 -12.93
CA ALA A 466 -25.38 -11.34 -13.05
C ALA A 466 -25.87 -10.70 -14.35
N ASP A 467 -27.14 -10.84 -14.72
CA ASP A 467 -27.65 -10.14 -15.91
C ASP A 467 -27.83 -8.64 -15.63
N ALA A 468 -27.37 -7.79 -16.54
CA ALA A 468 -27.65 -6.36 -16.48
C ALA A 468 -29.16 -6.07 -16.64
N GLY A 469 -29.60 -4.92 -16.13
CA GLY A 469 -31.01 -4.50 -16.09
C GLY A 469 -31.85 -5.18 -15.00
N ARG A 470 -31.31 -6.18 -14.29
CA ARG A 470 -32.00 -6.83 -13.17
C ARG A 470 -32.03 -5.93 -11.95
N THR A 471 -33.09 -6.07 -11.16
CA THR A 471 -33.21 -5.49 -9.82
C THR A 471 -32.40 -6.33 -8.83
N ALA A 472 -31.62 -5.66 -7.99
CA ALA A 472 -30.84 -6.27 -6.94
C ALA A 472 -30.98 -5.50 -5.62
N TYR A 473 -30.73 -6.20 -4.52
CA TYR A 473 -30.76 -5.66 -3.17
C TYR A 473 -29.56 -6.18 -2.39
N VAL A 474 -29.11 -5.42 -1.39
CA VAL A 474 -28.19 -5.92 -0.36
C VAL A 474 -29.00 -6.23 0.89
N ALA A 475 -29.06 -7.50 1.27
CA ALA A 475 -29.56 -7.92 2.57
C ALA A 475 -28.45 -7.82 3.61
N ILE A 476 -28.74 -7.26 4.78
CA ILE A 476 -27.80 -7.09 5.90
C ILE A 476 -28.41 -7.74 7.15
N SER A 477 -27.59 -8.48 7.90
CA SER A 477 -28.03 -9.15 9.11
C SER A 477 -26.99 -9.25 10.22
N VAL A 478 -27.43 -9.26 11.48
CA VAL A 478 -26.60 -9.66 12.64
C VAL A 478 -26.64 -11.18 12.86
N ALA A 479 -27.68 -11.85 12.36
CA ALA A 479 -27.79 -13.29 12.40
C ALA A 479 -26.88 -13.97 11.38
N GLY A 480 -26.25 -15.07 11.80
CA GLY A 480 -25.39 -15.87 10.93
C GLY A 480 -26.16 -16.54 9.80
N PRO A 481 -25.51 -16.78 8.63
CA PRO A 481 -26.18 -17.40 7.50
C PRO A 481 -26.50 -18.88 7.77
N ILE A 482 -27.68 -19.32 7.33
CA ILE A 482 -28.09 -20.73 7.34
C ILE A 482 -27.87 -21.29 5.94
N ASN A 483 -27.05 -22.33 5.82
CA ASN A 483 -26.69 -22.95 4.53
C ASN A 483 -26.19 -21.93 3.47
N GLY A 484 -25.43 -20.91 3.91
CA GLY A 484 -24.87 -19.87 3.02
C GLY A 484 -25.90 -18.84 2.55
N ARG A 485 -27.02 -18.67 3.25
CA ARG A 485 -28.06 -17.68 2.94
C ARG A 485 -28.43 -16.89 4.19
N LEU A 486 -28.70 -15.60 4.02
CA LEU A 486 -29.40 -14.82 5.04
C LEU A 486 -30.89 -15.17 5.01
N VAL A 487 -31.44 -15.43 6.19
CA VAL A 487 -32.85 -15.76 6.44
C VAL A 487 -33.41 -14.65 7.31
N ASP A 488 -34.51 -14.04 6.88
CA ASP A 488 -35.17 -12.91 7.55
C ASP A 488 -34.21 -11.75 7.92
N PRO A 489 -33.45 -11.21 6.94
CA PRO A 489 -32.52 -10.12 7.21
C PRO A 489 -33.25 -8.84 7.65
N GLU A 490 -32.59 -8.12 8.53
CA GLU A 490 -33.10 -6.96 9.25
C GLU A 490 -33.18 -5.74 8.35
N ILE A 491 -32.23 -5.60 7.41
CA ILE A 491 -32.14 -4.44 6.52
C ILE A 491 -31.99 -4.90 5.06
N PHE A 492 -32.70 -4.21 4.17
CA PHE A 492 -32.49 -4.27 2.72
C PHE A 492 -32.10 -2.90 2.19
N ALA A 493 -30.96 -2.81 1.52
CA ALA A 493 -30.61 -1.65 0.71
C ALA A 493 -30.94 -1.92 -0.77
N GLY A 494 -31.48 -0.92 -1.45
CA GLY A 494 -31.94 -1.00 -2.85
C GLY A 494 -33.35 -0.44 -3.03
N PRO A 495 -33.99 -0.65 -4.19
CA PRO A 495 -33.51 -1.46 -5.32
C PRO A 495 -32.33 -0.82 -6.06
N PHE A 496 -31.39 -1.67 -6.51
CA PHE A 496 -30.33 -1.31 -7.44
C PHE A 496 -30.62 -1.93 -8.82
N THR A 497 -30.43 -1.17 -9.89
CA THR A 497 -30.43 -1.73 -11.25
C THR A 497 -29.00 -2.10 -11.62
N LEU A 498 -28.78 -3.38 -11.97
CA LEU A 498 -27.45 -3.84 -12.40
C LEU A 498 -27.08 -3.20 -13.74
N GLN A 499 -25.93 -2.53 -13.79
CA GLN A 499 -25.38 -1.86 -14.96
C GLN A 499 -24.55 -2.84 -15.81
N GLY A 500 -24.26 -2.48 -17.07
CA GLY A 500 -23.38 -3.24 -17.96
C GLY A 500 -24.11 -4.07 -19.01
N ASP A 501 -23.46 -5.13 -19.49
CA ASP A 501 -23.95 -5.97 -20.58
C ASP A 501 -24.67 -7.23 -20.08
N ALA A 502 -25.35 -7.92 -21.00
CA ALA A 502 -25.89 -9.25 -20.75
C ALA A 502 -24.77 -10.18 -20.25
N ALA A 503 -24.99 -10.91 -19.15
CA ALA A 503 -23.99 -11.71 -18.41
C ALA A 503 -22.99 -10.98 -17.50
N SER A 504 -22.83 -9.67 -17.61
CA SER A 504 -21.76 -8.90 -16.94
C SER A 504 -22.31 -7.77 -16.08
N GLY A 505 -23.55 -7.93 -15.61
CA GLY A 505 -24.25 -7.00 -14.73
C GLY A 505 -23.48 -6.73 -13.44
N TYR A 506 -23.34 -5.46 -13.06
CA TYR A 506 -22.64 -5.04 -11.85
C TYR A 506 -23.35 -3.89 -11.11
N ALA A 507 -23.07 -3.77 -9.82
CA ALA A 507 -23.51 -2.66 -8.99
C ALA A 507 -22.58 -2.49 -7.79
N THR A 508 -22.61 -1.31 -7.18
CA THR A 508 -21.88 -0.98 -5.96
C THR A 508 -22.87 -0.48 -4.92
N TYR A 509 -22.72 -0.96 -3.69
CA TYR A 509 -23.38 -0.42 -2.52
C TYR A 509 -22.31 0.16 -1.60
N ARG A 510 -22.36 1.49 -1.41
CA ARG A 510 -21.52 2.22 -0.47
C ARG A 510 -22.22 2.24 0.88
N TRP A 511 -21.49 1.90 1.92
CA TRP A 511 -21.99 1.86 3.27
C TRP A 511 -20.98 2.45 4.26
N PRO A 512 -21.02 3.77 4.52
CA PRO A 512 -20.13 4.40 5.49
C PRO A 512 -20.22 3.69 6.85
N ILE A 513 -19.07 3.24 7.38
CA ILE A 513 -19.02 2.60 8.69
C ILE A 513 -18.78 3.67 9.75
N PRO A 514 -19.69 3.81 10.75
CA PRO A 514 -19.56 4.83 11.78
C PRO A 514 -18.27 4.66 12.59
N ASP A 515 -17.72 5.78 13.04
CA ASP A 515 -16.62 5.77 14.02
C ASP A 515 -17.16 5.69 15.45
N ASN A 516 -17.58 4.49 15.86
CA ASN A 516 -18.14 4.28 17.20
C ASN A 516 -17.60 3.02 17.86
N ALA A 517 -16.86 3.18 18.95
CA ALA A 517 -16.23 2.10 19.71
C ALA A 517 -17.16 0.92 20.07
N ALA A 518 -18.47 1.15 20.26
CA ALA A 518 -19.43 0.09 20.55
C ALA A 518 -19.64 -0.88 19.37
N LEU A 519 -19.29 -0.48 18.15
CA LEU A 519 -19.28 -1.34 16.96
C LEU A 519 -18.07 -2.28 16.93
N ASN A 520 -17.03 -2.03 17.72
CA ASN A 520 -15.81 -2.82 17.67
C ASN A 520 -16.08 -4.29 18.04
N GLY A 521 -15.61 -5.22 17.19
CA GLY A 521 -15.80 -6.65 17.36
C GLY A 521 -17.20 -7.16 16.99
N ARG A 522 -18.12 -6.28 16.60
CA ARG A 522 -19.45 -6.69 16.14
C ARG A 522 -19.35 -7.34 14.78
N ARG A 523 -20.22 -8.34 14.58
CA ARG A 523 -20.26 -9.12 13.35
C ARG A 523 -21.54 -8.83 12.60
N LEU A 524 -21.38 -8.60 11.30
CA LEU A 524 -22.48 -8.40 10.37
C LEU A 524 -22.30 -9.31 9.16
N PHE A 525 -23.41 -9.58 8.51
CA PHE A 525 -23.46 -10.40 7.32
C PHE A 525 -24.19 -9.66 6.22
N MET A 526 -23.59 -9.62 5.04
CA MET A 526 -24.19 -8.99 3.86
C MET A 526 -24.31 -9.98 2.72
N GLN A 527 -25.40 -9.93 1.97
CA GLN A 527 -25.61 -10.78 0.79
C GLN A 527 -26.33 -9.99 -0.29
N TRP A 528 -25.77 -9.97 -1.50
CA TRP A 528 -26.50 -9.46 -2.66
C TRP A 528 -27.54 -10.49 -3.11
N LEU A 529 -28.74 -9.99 -3.37
CA LEU A 529 -29.90 -10.73 -3.88
C LEU A 529 -30.27 -10.11 -5.23
N VAL A 530 -30.42 -10.93 -6.27
CA VAL A 530 -30.78 -10.47 -7.61
C VAL A 530 -32.07 -11.14 -8.04
N GLU A 531 -33.06 -10.36 -8.44
CA GLU A 531 -34.34 -10.85 -8.95
C GLU A 531 -34.14 -11.61 -10.27
N ASP A 532 -34.28 -12.94 -10.20
CA ASP A 532 -34.05 -13.83 -11.32
C ASP A 532 -34.96 -15.06 -11.26
N GLN A 533 -35.96 -15.10 -12.13
CA GLN A 533 -36.95 -16.18 -12.21
C GLN A 533 -36.34 -17.56 -12.53
N ALA A 534 -35.13 -17.61 -13.09
CA ALA A 534 -34.43 -18.87 -13.33
C ALA A 534 -33.74 -19.41 -12.06
N ALA A 535 -33.55 -18.57 -11.04
CA ALA A 535 -32.97 -18.99 -9.76
C ALA A 535 -34.03 -19.70 -8.88
N PRO A 536 -33.62 -20.66 -8.04
CA PRO A 536 -34.50 -21.25 -7.04
C PRO A 536 -35.12 -20.17 -6.12
N GLY A 537 -36.46 -20.10 -6.12
CA GLY A 537 -37.19 -19.08 -5.35
C GLY A 537 -37.15 -17.68 -5.96
N GLY A 538 -36.78 -17.54 -7.24
CA GLY A 538 -36.76 -16.27 -7.95
C GLY A 538 -35.61 -15.33 -7.60
N LEU A 539 -34.62 -15.80 -6.82
CA LEU A 539 -33.51 -14.98 -6.34
C LEU A 539 -32.15 -15.67 -6.54
N ALA A 540 -31.33 -15.10 -7.42
CA ALA A 540 -29.90 -15.41 -7.47
C ALA A 540 -29.18 -14.68 -6.32
N ARG A 541 -28.08 -15.24 -5.82
CA ARG A 541 -27.40 -14.73 -4.62
C ARG A 541 -25.90 -14.82 -4.74
N THR A 542 -25.19 -13.84 -4.21
CA THR A 542 -23.75 -13.98 -3.96
C THR A 542 -23.49 -14.93 -2.78
N PRO A 543 -22.25 -15.40 -2.58
CA PRO A 543 -21.78 -15.76 -1.23
C PRO A 543 -22.06 -14.64 -0.23
N VAL A 544 -22.18 -15.01 1.05
CA VAL A 544 -22.37 -14.05 2.15
C VAL A 544 -21.03 -13.42 2.51
N ALA A 545 -20.98 -12.10 2.62
CA ALA A 545 -19.87 -11.38 3.22
C ALA A 545 -20.05 -11.37 4.74
N ARG A 546 -19.10 -11.91 5.50
CA ARG A 546 -19.02 -11.72 6.96
C ARG A 546 -18.08 -10.56 7.23
N LEU A 547 -18.62 -9.50 7.80
CA LEU A 547 -17.91 -8.30 8.21
C LEU A 547 -17.67 -8.42 9.71
N ASP A 548 -16.41 -8.48 10.10
CA ASP A 548 -15.99 -8.36 11.49
C ASP A 548 -15.57 -6.90 11.69
N LEU A 549 -16.43 -6.06 12.27
CA LEU A 549 -16.16 -4.63 12.47
C LEU A 549 -15.01 -4.46 13.46
N PHE A 550 -14.08 -3.53 13.19
CA PHE A 550 -12.91 -3.35 14.04
C PHE A 550 -12.43 -1.90 14.03
N CYS A 551 -11.97 -1.39 15.17
CA CYS A 551 -11.48 0.00 15.21
C CYS A 551 -10.01 0.11 14.78
N GLY A 552 -9.22 -0.97 14.78
CA GLY A 552 -7.80 -0.98 14.41
C GLY A 552 -6.86 -1.21 15.61
N LEU A 553 -5.60 -0.77 15.51
CA LEU A 553 -4.66 -0.79 16.63
C LEU A 553 -4.94 0.31 17.67
N GLY A 554 -4.79 -0.03 18.96
CA GLY A 554 -5.01 0.86 20.09
C GLY A 554 -6.43 0.77 20.67
N ASP A 555 -6.69 1.52 21.74
CA ASP A 555 -8.05 1.69 22.25
C ASP A 555 -8.92 2.35 21.16
N CYS A 556 -10.17 1.92 21.06
CA CYS A 556 -11.11 2.65 20.21
C CYS A 556 -11.35 4.02 20.86
N PRO A 557 -11.34 5.14 20.10
CA PRO A 557 -11.67 6.45 20.68
C PRO A 557 -13.04 6.40 21.34
N ASP A 558 -13.22 7.16 22.42
CA ASP A 558 -14.51 7.27 23.10
C ASP A 558 -15.60 7.66 22.09
N ALA A 559 -16.78 7.02 22.20
CA ALA A 559 -17.90 7.28 21.31
C ALA A 559 -18.20 8.79 21.24
N CYS A 560 -18.33 9.35 20.04
CA CYS A 560 -18.91 10.69 19.88
C CYS A 560 -20.31 10.67 20.51
N ARG A 561 -20.65 11.69 21.30
CA ARG A 561 -21.97 11.84 21.93
C ARG A 561 -22.67 13.03 21.28
N ALA A 562 -23.36 12.83 20.16
CA ALA A 562 -24.27 13.84 19.62
C ALA A 562 -25.71 13.58 20.11
N ASP A 563 -26.34 14.63 20.63
CA ASP A 563 -27.68 14.70 21.26
C ASP A 563 -28.74 15.09 20.22
N MET A 564 -29.76 14.26 20.02
CA MET A 564 -30.92 14.54 19.17
C MET A 564 -32.21 14.00 19.80
N THR A 565 -32.67 14.68 20.85
CA THR A 565 -34.07 14.76 21.37
C THR A 565 -34.65 13.55 22.12
N GLY A 566 -34.70 13.68 23.46
CA GLY A 566 -35.63 12.93 24.30
C GLY A 566 -37.07 13.46 24.20
N SER A 567 -38.02 12.55 23.97
CA SER A 567 -39.47 12.87 23.97
C SER A 567 -39.95 13.36 25.33
N SER A 568 -40.81 14.39 25.34
CA SER A 568 -41.46 14.90 26.56
C SER A 568 -42.78 14.18 26.90
N ASP A 569 -43.21 13.20 26.11
CA ASP A 569 -44.49 12.50 26.26
C ASP A 569 -44.38 11.27 27.19
N PRO A 570 -45.11 11.22 28.33
CA PRO A 570 -45.15 10.09 29.26
C PRO A 570 -45.60 8.74 28.67
N GLY A 571 -46.25 8.74 27.51
CA GLY A 571 -46.68 7.53 26.80
C GLY A 571 -45.63 6.95 25.83
N ASP A 572 -44.54 7.66 25.60
CA ASP A 572 -43.45 7.28 24.69
C ASP A 572 -42.47 6.33 25.38
N ALA A 573 -42.01 5.28 24.70
CA ALA A 573 -41.01 4.34 25.22
C ALA A 573 -39.63 4.99 25.49
N ARG A 574 -39.41 6.21 24.98
CA ARG A 574 -38.26 7.09 25.24
C ARG A 574 -38.43 7.96 26.50
N TYR A 575 -39.60 7.95 27.13
CA TYR A 575 -39.89 8.74 28.33
C TYR A 575 -39.11 8.24 29.56
N GLY A 576 -38.28 9.12 30.12
CA GLY A 576 -37.61 8.87 31.40
C GLY A 576 -36.33 8.04 31.34
N ARG A 577 -35.73 7.81 30.16
CA ARG A 577 -34.34 7.30 30.06
C ARG A 577 -33.35 8.47 30.05
N PRO A 578 -32.49 8.61 31.08
CA PRO A 578 -31.51 9.68 31.13
C PRO A 578 -30.24 9.27 30.39
N ASP A 579 -30.23 9.44 29.08
CA ASP A 579 -29.03 9.88 28.34
C ASP A 579 -29.39 10.66 27.06
N GLY A 580 -30.55 10.40 26.44
CA GLY A 580 -31.08 11.23 25.35
C GLY A 580 -30.24 11.19 24.07
N VAL A 581 -29.47 10.11 23.89
CA VAL A 581 -28.57 9.88 22.74
C VAL A 581 -29.21 8.83 21.84
N VAL A 582 -29.05 8.95 20.51
CA VAL A 582 -29.17 7.82 19.58
C VAL A 582 -27.75 7.45 19.17
N ASP A 583 -27.21 6.36 19.69
CA ASP A 583 -25.84 5.91 19.44
C ASP A 583 -25.78 4.50 18.80
N ALA A 584 -24.57 3.98 18.57
CA ALA A 584 -24.39 2.63 18.04
C ALA A 584 -24.97 1.51 18.95
N PRO A 585 -24.94 1.62 20.29
CA PRO A 585 -25.75 0.79 21.18
C PRO A 585 -27.25 0.84 20.86
N ASP A 586 -27.83 2.01 20.58
CA ASP A 586 -29.22 2.11 20.13
C ASP A 586 -29.43 1.45 18.78
N PHE A 587 -28.53 1.64 17.80
CA PHE A 587 -28.54 0.95 16.51
C PHE A 587 -28.63 -0.57 16.69
N PHE A 588 -27.76 -1.15 17.52
CA PHE A 588 -27.79 -2.58 17.77
C PHE A 588 -28.94 -3.01 18.65
N TYR A 589 -29.41 -2.17 19.56
CA TYR A 589 -30.62 -2.45 20.32
C TYR A 589 -31.84 -2.56 19.39
N TYR A 590 -32.01 -1.62 18.46
CA TYR A 590 -33.07 -1.67 17.46
C TYR A 590 -32.89 -2.85 16.51
N LEU A 591 -31.69 -3.10 15.98
CA LEU A 591 -31.42 -4.29 15.14
C LEU A 591 -31.65 -5.62 15.88
N ASP A 592 -31.17 -5.75 17.11
CA ASP A 592 -31.32 -6.97 17.92
C ASP A 592 -32.81 -7.18 18.28
N ARG A 593 -33.60 -6.11 18.46
CA ARG A 593 -35.06 -6.17 18.67
C ARG A 593 -35.84 -6.51 17.39
N PHE A 594 -35.43 -5.96 16.25
CA PHE A 594 -35.95 -6.36 14.92
C PHE A 594 -35.69 -7.85 14.67
N ALA A 595 -34.47 -8.32 14.93
CA ALA A 595 -34.10 -9.74 14.85
C ALA A 595 -34.93 -10.63 15.81
N ALA A 596 -35.39 -10.08 16.93
CA ALA A 596 -36.25 -10.76 17.89
C ALA A 596 -37.76 -10.69 17.56
N GLY A 597 -38.16 -9.96 16.51
CA GLY A 597 -39.56 -9.84 16.07
C GLY A 597 -40.44 -8.88 16.92
N ASP A 598 -39.83 -7.97 17.67
CA ASP A 598 -40.52 -7.04 18.57
C ASP A 598 -40.89 -5.71 17.86
N LEU A 599 -41.99 -5.73 17.10
CA LEU A 599 -42.44 -4.61 16.23
C LEU A 599 -43.20 -3.49 16.97
N LEU A 600 -43.52 -3.64 18.26
CA LEU A 600 -44.32 -2.68 19.03
C LEU A 600 -43.51 -1.48 19.57
N LEU A 601 -42.18 -1.58 19.58
CA LEU A 601 -41.26 -0.53 20.06
C LEU A 601 -40.58 0.27 18.94
N ALA A 602 -40.77 -0.16 17.68
CA ALA A 602 -40.22 0.47 16.48
C ALA A 602 -41.28 1.25 15.68
N ASP A 603 -42.43 1.54 16.27
CA ASP A 603 -43.45 2.39 15.66
C ASP A 603 -43.04 3.86 15.80
N LEU A 604 -42.17 4.31 14.89
CA LEU A 604 -41.79 5.71 14.73
C LEU A 604 -42.79 6.49 13.83
N THR A 605 -43.93 5.90 13.47
CA THR A 605 -44.88 6.51 12.52
C THR A 605 -45.80 7.57 13.13
N ALA A 606 -45.62 7.92 14.40
CA ALA A 606 -46.59 8.70 15.17
C ALA A 606 -46.32 10.20 15.25
N SER A 607 -45.51 10.79 14.35
CA SER A 607 -45.42 12.25 14.30
C SER A 607 -46.55 12.87 13.48
N SER A 608 -47.36 13.69 14.14
CA SER A 608 -48.39 14.52 13.51
C SER A 608 -47.91 15.95 13.19
N ASP A 609 -46.63 16.22 13.42
CA ASP A 609 -46.01 17.52 13.19
C ASP A 609 -45.43 17.61 11.77
N PRO A 610 -45.90 18.52 10.90
CA PRO A 610 -45.35 18.72 9.55
C PRO A 610 -43.89 19.23 9.52
N ALA A 611 -43.35 19.66 10.67
CA ALA A 611 -41.95 20.02 10.82
C ALA A 611 -41.06 18.83 11.25
N ASP A 612 -41.66 17.69 11.58
CA ASP A 612 -40.94 16.46 11.89
C ASP A 612 -40.45 15.78 10.60
N PRO A 613 -39.17 15.40 10.51
CA PRO A 613 -38.62 14.69 9.36
C PRO A 613 -39.35 13.37 9.03
N MET A 614 -40.09 12.78 9.99
CA MET A 614 -40.88 11.57 9.81
C MET A 614 -42.29 11.79 9.26
N TYR A 615 -42.66 13.04 8.95
CA TYR A 615 -43.94 13.36 8.35
C TYR A 615 -44.03 12.84 6.90
N GLY A 616 -44.55 11.61 6.74
CA GLY A 616 -44.91 11.05 5.43
C GLY A 616 -44.31 9.70 5.03
N VAL A 617 -43.70 8.92 5.95
CA VAL A 617 -43.18 7.57 5.63
C VAL A 617 -44.33 6.54 5.46
N PRO A 618 -44.62 6.01 4.26
CA PRO A 618 -45.90 5.33 3.99
C PRO A 618 -46.02 3.84 4.41
N ASP A 619 -44.92 3.14 4.70
CA ASP A 619 -44.91 1.67 4.81
C ASP A 619 -44.58 1.11 6.21
N GLY A 620 -44.26 1.97 7.18
CA GLY A 620 -43.97 1.57 8.56
C GLY A 620 -42.67 0.77 8.73
N ARG A 621 -41.71 0.88 7.81
CA ARG A 621 -40.37 0.27 7.92
C ARG A 621 -39.28 1.34 7.91
N ILE A 622 -38.20 1.12 8.66
CA ILE A 622 -36.95 1.89 8.53
C ILE A 622 -36.18 1.26 7.38
N ASP A 623 -35.94 2.01 6.30
CA ASP A 623 -35.06 1.57 5.23
C ASP A 623 -33.61 2.04 5.43
N ALA A 624 -32.72 1.61 4.55
CA ALA A 624 -31.33 2.00 4.61
C ALA A 624 -31.14 3.53 4.48
N ALA A 625 -31.99 4.22 3.69
CA ALA A 625 -31.89 5.66 3.47
C ALA A 625 -32.30 6.47 4.71
N ASP A 626 -33.35 6.06 5.41
CA ASP A 626 -33.73 6.63 6.71
C ASP A 626 -32.59 6.48 7.72
N PHE A 627 -32.02 5.29 7.81
CA PHE A 627 -30.88 4.98 8.67
C PHE A 627 -29.66 5.89 8.41
N PHE A 628 -29.30 6.12 7.14
CA PHE A 628 -28.16 6.97 6.78
C PHE A 628 -28.42 8.44 6.99
N TYR A 629 -29.65 8.91 6.77
CA TYR A 629 -30.00 10.28 7.05
C TYR A 629 -29.79 10.64 8.54
N TYR A 630 -30.20 9.77 9.46
CA TYR A 630 -29.98 9.98 10.90
C TYR A 630 -28.52 9.84 11.32
N LEU A 631 -27.78 8.91 10.70
CA LEU A 631 -26.34 8.75 10.95
C LEU A 631 -25.53 9.96 10.44
N ASP A 632 -25.85 10.49 9.26
CA ASP A 632 -25.21 11.67 8.68
C ASP A 632 -25.51 12.93 9.51
N LEU A 633 -26.74 13.07 10.03
CA LEU A 633 -27.09 14.14 10.97
C LEU A 633 -26.32 14.05 12.30
N PHE A 634 -26.09 12.83 12.80
CA PHE A 634 -25.25 12.58 13.97
C PHE A 634 -23.78 12.93 13.70
N GLU A 635 -23.20 12.47 12.58
CA GLU A 635 -21.83 12.80 12.19
C GLU A 635 -21.63 14.30 11.93
N ALA A 636 -22.63 14.99 11.40
CA ALA A 636 -22.62 16.45 11.25
C ALA A 636 -22.63 17.20 12.60
N GLY A 637 -23.22 16.62 13.65
CA GLY A 637 -23.13 17.12 15.02
C GLY A 637 -21.79 16.83 15.73
N CYS A 638 -20.96 15.98 15.13
CA CYS A 638 -19.62 15.61 15.61
C CYS A 638 -18.47 16.32 14.85
N LEU A 639 -18.77 17.26 13.94
CA LEU A 639 -17.80 18.04 13.16
C LEU A 639 -17.52 19.43 13.75
#